data_AF-A0A182HVT1-F1
#
_entry.id   AF-A0A182HVT1-F1
#
_cell.length_a   1.000
_cell.length_b   1.000
_cell.length_c   1.000
_cell.angle_alpha   90.00
_cell.angle_beta   90.00
_cell.angle_gamma   90.00
#
_symmetry.space_group_name_H-M   'P 1'
#
loop_
_entity.id
_entity.type
_entity.pdbx_description
1 polymer ?
#
loop_
_entity_poly.entity_id
_entity_poly.type
_entity_poly.pdbx_seq_one_letter_code
_entity_poly.pdbx_strand_id
1 'polypeptide(L)'
;MGVFRLWAPHRSSIGMCIHSVSVTPGGKMSFGCRRFVVVPVVVAFVLFVGLAALAEPYRDGKFGARLVGRIRERRLERAQLRAQRLQTIASNEAFAADYAMDFRDEMAADSTTTAGDEEEDYSMNATTTVGVGEEEEVRRPPPLPPALLAALKPSPRRTMFEGKITFRFYHGGNLTKQTTLIEEDRLLNGTGCAADERFALIVHGWRENCYEVPWVLALRDNLHQHRGGCVACMDYSAFSSGGYGGLVGAFRDIRDVLMHFLQQLRYEGVQFGRTFVFGFSFGAQLALDVGSRIGGQELEAIDTCDMAGPGFDSDRAFKVMDFRNAAKNVQCVHTSIDKGTKFPNKCHQNWRMGQCGLRQAAAGPPPLGSHGLCPVFYNLAFKYQFLAQPKPLECVSFGEVATYPRNYRMGYMETRKSEVRGELFAPTSDVFPYTVYTNPYNIFDYGINAGNHQPRQRNFSGMFVRQSIKRLALPVAVAMVLMLVHHAHPVSADRFQDNIFFNYYNSSGDLVHIYNLAENNTYEYDDECHPGAKYAIVVFGWKIDCEKYFVQDLIRNLTEYRGGCVMCMNYDRFAQLPTYARLRRNFKDIYGVLKQKLEFLEKEGFSPDNGFLYGFSFGAQVALAAAKEYGTRKLKEIDACDIVGTGFDTTDVNAPNHRTAAKNVQCIHTSRNYGTRHRTSCHQDWIMGDCGINQLAAPLSPWGSHGVCTLLYNAAFEHDFLARAKPSNCTSESEVRSWPEGFKMGYNEQRKATVRGQLFAPTFAEFPFNVNVTASSNTTTTVRPPASANDIEQLPGFEFRSAANELLLEGEEEINESDEQDES
;
A
#
# COMPACT_ATOMS: atom_id res chain seq x y z
N MET A 1 69.23 -52.52 25.83
CA MET A 1 69.05 -51.55 26.94
C MET A 1 67.69 -50.85 26.76
N GLY A 2 66.79 -50.98 27.75
CA GLY A 2 65.48 -50.28 27.98
C GLY A 2 64.41 -50.36 26.87
N VAL A 3 63.31 -51.13 26.88
CA VAL A 3 62.16 -51.39 27.81
C VAL A 3 61.17 -50.22 27.97
N PHE A 4 59.95 -50.31 27.37
CA PHE A 4 58.66 -50.57 28.06
C PHE A 4 57.42 -50.68 27.12
N ARG A 5 56.50 -51.60 27.50
CA ARG A 5 55.16 -51.97 26.97
C ARG A 5 54.08 -50.91 27.32
N LEU A 6 52.85 -50.83 26.77
CA LEU A 6 51.64 -51.69 26.89
C LEU A 6 50.49 -51.04 26.04
N TRP A 7 49.76 -51.74 25.15
CA TRP A 7 48.48 -52.51 25.29
C TRP A 7 47.16 -51.77 24.94
N ALA A 8 46.32 -52.48 24.16
CA ALA A 8 44.96 -52.15 23.68
C ALA A 8 43.86 -52.48 24.74
N PRO A 9 42.53 -52.35 24.48
CA PRO A 9 41.81 -53.36 23.69
C PRO A 9 40.50 -52.94 22.93
N HIS A 10 40.03 -53.88 22.10
CA HIS A 10 38.76 -54.02 21.37
C HIS A 10 37.46 -53.76 22.16
N ARG A 11 36.36 -53.42 21.44
CA ARG A 11 35.01 -53.99 21.71
C ARG A 11 34.06 -53.99 20.52
N SER A 12 33.14 -54.94 20.62
CA SER A 12 32.33 -55.63 19.62
C SER A 12 30.94 -55.02 19.42
N SER A 13 30.36 -55.23 18.24
CA SER A 13 28.97 -54.92 17.92
C SER A 13 27.98 -55.88 18.59
N ILE A 14 27.01 -55.35 19.33
CA ILE A 14 25.80 -56.05 19.78
C ILE A 14 24.61 -55.23 19.30
N GLY A 15 23.80 -55.80 18.42
CA GLY A 15 22.54 -55.22 17.96
C GLY A 15 21.40 -55.64 18.87
N MET A 16 20.55 -54.68 19.25
CA MET A 16 19.34 -54.89 20.03
C MET A 16 18.12 -54.57 19.15
N CYS A 17 17.30 -55.59 18.86
CA CYS A 17 16.01 -55.45 18.18
C CYS A 17 14.92 -55.17 19.22
N ILE A 18 14.12 -54.12 19.02
CA ILE A 18 12.88 -53.91 19.77
C ILE A 18 11.72 -54.31 18.85
N HIS A 19 10.98 -55.35 19.24
CA HIS A 19 9.71 -55.71 18.61
C HIS A 19 8.59 -54.81 19.13
N SER A 20 7.79 -54.24 18.22
CA SER A 20 6.48 -53.70 18.56
C SER A 20 5.41 -54.52 17.83
N VAL A 21 4.45 -55.03 18.59
CA VAL A 21 3.29 -55.79 18.12
C VAL A 21 2.07 -54.90 18.33
N SER A 22 1.32 -54.61 17.27
CA SER A 22 -0.03 -54.04 17.40
C SER A 22 -1.04 -55.03 16.84
N VAL A 23 -2.00 -55.45 17.67
CA VAL A 23 -3.11 -56.33 17.30
C VAL A 23 -4.33 -55.46 17.00
N THR A 24 -4.92 -55.61 15.82
CA THR A 24 -6.29 -55.15 15.51
C THR A 24 -7.21 -56.36 15.32
N PRO A 25 -8.50 -56.27 15.69
CA PRO A 25 -9.42 -57.39 15.64
C PRO A 25 -9.79 -57.68 14.18
N GLY A 26 -9.39 -58.86 13.69
CA GLY A 26 -9.52 -59.28 12.29
C GLY A 26 -8.18 -59.79 11.77
N GLY A 27 -7.83 -61.02 12.13
CA GLY A 27 -6.48 -61.56 11.98
C GLY A 27 -5.95 -61.58 10.53
N LYS A 28 -4.76 -60.98 10.35
CA LYS A 28 -3.69 -61.34 9.40
C LYS A 28 -2.39 -60.64 9.83
N MET A 29 -1.34 -61.41 10.11
CA MET A 29 0.02 -60.92 10.44
C MET A 29 0.85 -60.72 9.17
N SER A 30 1.57 -59.61 9.06
CA SER A 30 2.59 -59.38 8.03
C SER A 30 3.84 -58.76 8.67
N PHE A 31 5.01 -59.33 8.40
CA PHE A 31 6.32 -58.83 8.85
C PHE A 31 7.01 -58.07 7.72
N GLY A 32 7.51 -56.86 7.99
CA GLY A 32 8.28 -56.07 7.03
C GLY A 32 9.41 -55.28 7.71
N CYS A 33 10.63 -55.44 7.23
CA CYS A 33 11.84 -54.78 7.73
C CYS A 33 12.16 -53.58 6.82
N ARG A 34 12.10 -52.34 7.31
CA ARG A 34 12.52 -51.14 6.56
C ARG A 34 13.80 -50.54 7.15
N ARG A 35 14.83 -50.41 6.31
CA ARG A 35 16.06 -49.64 6.59
C ARG A 35 15.73 -48.15 6.76
N PHE A 36 16.09 -47.58 7.91
CA PHE A 36 16.20 -46.14 8.09
C PHE A 36 17.68 -45.75 8.07
N VAL A 37 18.05 -44.81 7.18
CA VAL A 37 19.35 -44.15 7.21
C VAL A 37 19.22 -42.95 8.14
N VAL A 38 19.91 -43.01 9.28
CA VAL A 38 20.13 -41.88 10.18
C VAL A 38 21.53 -41.34 9.86
N VAL A 39 21.63 -40.09 9.41
CA VAL A 39 22.92 -39.38 9.31
C VAL A 39 23.03 -38.43 10.50
N PRO A 40 24.06 -38.55 11.35
CA PRO A 40 24.24 -37.65 12.49
C PRO A 40 24.95 -36.35 12.07
N VAL A 41 24.50 -35.25 12.69
CA VAL A 41 25.14 -33.94 12.66
C VAL A 41 26.38 -33.97 13.55
N VAL A 42 27.59 -33.99 12.97
CA VAL A 42 28.81 -33.35 13.52
C VAL A 42 29.74 -33.03 12.34
N VAL A 43 30.46 -31.90 12.44
CA VAL A 43 31.47 -31.32 11.53
C VAL A 43 30.93 -30.29 10.53
N ALA A 44 30.65 -29.10 11.05
CA ALA A 44 30.63 -27.84 10.30
C ALA A 44 31.47 -26.79 11.06
N PHE A 45 32.76 -27.05 11.13
CA PHE A 45 33.81 -26.06 11.38
C PHE A 45 34.98 -26.50 10.50
N VAL A 46 35.57 -25.57 9.74
CA VAL A 46 36.55 -25.77 8.67
C VAL A 46 35.95 -26.07 7.29
N LEU A 47 35.33 -25.04 6.68
CA LEU A 47 35.35 -24.76 5.23
C LEU A 47 34.81 -23.34 4.98
N PHE A 48 35.43 -22.35 5.64
CA PHE A 48 35.18 -20.92 5.41
C PHE A 48 36.45 -20.15 4.99
N VAL A 49 37.50 -20.85 4.57
CA VAL A 49 38.72 -20.25 4.04
C VAL A 49 39.20 -21.13 2.88
N GLY A 50 38.93 -20.72 1.65
CA GLY A 50 39.36 -21.51 0.48
C GLY A 50 38.63 -21.30 -0.83
N LEU A 51 37.95 -20.18 -1.06
CA LEU A 51 37.52 -19.73 -2.41
C LEU A 51 37.63 -18.20 -2.53
N ALA A 52 38.73 -17.66 -1.99
CA ALA A 52 39.19 -16.30 -2.20
C ALA A 52 40.58 -16.35 -2.86
N ALA A 53 40.66 -16.94 -4.04
CA ALA A 53 41.79 -16.84 -4.95
C ALA A 53 41.33 -17.40 -6.30
N LEU A 54 41.34 -16.56 -7.34
CA LEU A 54 41.05 -16.77 -8.77
C LEU A 54 39.86 -15.94 -9.26
N ALA A 55 40.04 -14.61 -9.27
CA ALA A 55 39.59 -13.74 -10.36
C ALA A 55 40.06 -12.31 -10.10
N GLU A 56 41.11 -11.87 -10.79
CA GLU A 56 41.31 -10.51 -11.36
C GLU A 56 42.61 -10.54 -12.19
N PRO A 57 42.82 -9.68 -13.22
CA PRO A 57 41.88 -8.77 -13.89
C PRO A 57 41.88 -8.92 -15.43
N TYR A 58 40.79 -8.50 -16.10
CA TYR A 58 40.88 -8.07 -17.50
C TYR A 58 40.29 -6.66 -17.63
N ARG A 59 41.18 -5.73 -17.98
CA ARG A 59 40.94 -4.32 -18.23
C ARG A 59 40.51 -4.12 -19.69
N ASP A 60 39.74 -3.05 -19.87
CA ASP A 60 39.32 -2.39 -21.11
C ASP A 60 38.08 -2.91 -21.87
N GLY A 61 37.09 -2.03 -21.97
CA GLY A 61 35.86 -2.23 -22.73
C GLY A 61 34.80 -1.15 -22.47
N LYS A 62 35.10 0.09 -22.85
CA LYS A 62 34.31 1.34 -22.69
C LYS A 62 32.89 1.37 -23.31
N PHE A 63 32.21 0.25 -23.55
CA PHE A 63 30.91 0.24 -24.25
C PHE A 63 29.69 -0.14 -23.37
N GLY A 64 29.87 -0.80 -22.22
CA GLY A 64 28.76 -1.29 -21.38
C GLY A 64 28.14 -0.27 -20.40
N ALA A 65 28.92 0.72 -19.93
CA ALA A 65 28.48 1.63 -18.87
C ALA A 65 27.45 2.69 -19.33
N ARG A 66 27.51 3.11 -20.61
CA ARG A 66 26.57 4.10 -21.17
C ARG A 66 25.17 3.51 -21.44
N LEU A 67 25.06 2.22 -21.75
CA LEU A 67 23.77 1.59 -22.06
C LEU A 67 23.00 1.20 -20.80
N VAL A 68 23.70 0.71 -19.76
CA VAL A 68 23.10 0.42 -18.44
C VAL A 68 22.74 1.72 -17.70
N GLY A 69 23.49 2.80 -17.90
CA GLY A 69 23.14 4.15 -17.43
C GLY A 69 21.83 4.66 -18.04
N ARG A 70 21.69 4.63 -19.38
CA ARG A 70 20.49 5.11 -20.10
C ARG A 70 19.22 4.28 -19.82
N ILE A 71 19.34 2.96 -19.62
CA ILE A 71 18.19 2.11 -19.26
C ILE A 71 17.74 2.35 -17.81
N ARG A 72 18.69 2.72 -16.93
CA ARG A 72 18.41 3.07 -15.53
C ARG A 72 17.84 4.48 -15.38
N GLU A 73 18.34 5.45 -16.14
CA GLU A 73 17.80 6.82 -16.25
C GLU A 73 16.36 6.80 -16.78
N ARG A 74 16.09 6.09 -17.89
CA ARG A 74 14.72 5.95 -18.42
C ARG A 74 13.74 5.23 -17.47
N ARG A 75 14.24 4.39 -16.55
CA ARG A 75 13.42 3.77 -15.50
C ARG A 75 13.17 4.72 -14.32
N LEU A 76 14.12 5.63 -14.03
CA LEU A 76 13.97 6.66 -13.00
C LEU A 76 13.01 7.76 -13.47
N GLU A 77 13.16 8.20 -14.72
CA GLU A 77 12.32 9.20 -15.38
C GLU A 77 10.85 8.72 -15.49
N ARG A 78 10.64 7.45 -15.86
CA ARG A 78 9.31 6.81 -15.83
C ARG A 78 8.75 6.61 -14.41
N ALA A 79 9.61 6.56 -13.39
CA ALA A 79 9.18 6.44 -11.99
C ALA A 79 8.83 7.80 -11.38
N GLN A 80 9.51 8.88 -11.79
CA GLN A 80 9.15 10.27 -11.49
C GLN A 80 7.80 10.63 -12.15
N LEU A 81 7.60 10.26 -13.42
CA LEU A 81 6.31 10.42 -14.13
C LEU A 81 5.14 9.68 -13.44
N ARG A 82 5.39 8.53 -12.79
CA ARG A 82 4.37 7.81 -12.00
C ARG A 82 4.00 8.52 -10.70
N ALA A 83 4.99 9.05 -9.98
CA ALA A 83 4.73 9.83 -8.78
C ALA A 83 4.05 11.18 -9.13
N GLN A 84 4.33 11.74 -10.32
CA GLN A 84 3.70 12.95 -10.85
C GLN A 84 2.23 12.70 -11.20
N ARG A 85 1.89 11.54 -11.80
CA ARG A 85 0.50 11.13 -12.09
C ARG A 85 -0.34 10.87 -10.84
N LEU A 86 0.23 10.25 -9.81
CA LEU A 86 -0.49 10.00 -8.55
C LEU A 86 -0.80 11.29 -7.77
N GLN A 87 -0.07 12.37 -8.02
CA GLN A 87 -0.27 13.66 -7.36
C GLN A 87 -1.06 14.66 -8.18
N THR A 88 -0.99 14.60 -9.52
CA THR A 88 -1.91 15.37 -10.38
C THR A 88 -3.36 14.96 -10.15
N ILE A 89 -3.62 13.69 -9.82
CA ILE A 89 -4.96 13.24 -9.39
C ILE A 89 -5.36 13.90 -8.07
N ALA A 90 -4.45 14.00 -7.10
CA ALA A 90 -4.72 14.63 -5.80
C ALA A 90 -4.88 16.17 -5.89
N SER A 91 -4.17 16.84 -6.81
CA SER A 91 -4.27 18.28 -7.03
C SER A 91 -5.49 18.67 -7.88
N ASN A 92 -5.87 17.88 -8.87
CA ASN A 92 -7.03 18.16 -9.72
C ASN A 92 -8.36 18.01 -8.95
N GLU A 93 -8.44 17.10 -7.97
CA GLU A 93 -9.58 17.01 -7.06
C GLU A 93 -9.60 18.11 -5.98
N ALA A 94 -8.48 18.79 -5.72
CA ALA A 94 -8.44 19.94 -4.80
C ALA A 94 -8.95 21.21 -5.48
N PHE A 95 -8.75 21.34 -6.80
CA PHE A 95 -9.26 22.45 -7.60
C PHE A 95 -10.76 22.29 -7.93
N ALA A 96 -11.25 21.06 -8.11
CA ALA A 96 -12.66 20.78 -8.40
C ALA A 96 -13.59 20.90 -7.17
N ALA A 97 -13.05 20.89 -5.94
CA ALA A 97 -13.84 20.99 -4.70
C ALA A 97 -14.19 22.43 -4.30
N ASP A 98 -13.53 23.45 -4.87
CA ASP A 98 -13.80 24.87 -4.60
C ASP A 98 -15.03 25.41 -5.36
N TYR A 99 -15.53 24.68 -6.37
CA TYR A 99 -16.69 25.09 -7.18
C TYR A 99 -18.04 24.51 -6.70
N ALA A 100 -18.08 23.83 -5.54
CA ALA A 100 -19.27 23.12 -5.05
C ALA A 100 -19.83 23.63 -3.70
N MET A 101 -19.41 24.81 -3.24
CA MET A 101 -19.88 25.41 -1.97
C MET A 101 -20.34 26.85 -2.18
N ASP A 102 -21.37 27.04 -3.02
CA ASP A 102 -22.17 28.27 -3.02
C ASP A 102 -23.64 27.88 -3.06
N PHE A 103 -24.20 27.55 -1.89
CA PHE A 103 -25.65 27.55 -1.59
C PHE A 103 -25.82 27.26 -0.09
N ARG A 104 -25.76 28.31 0.74
CA ARG A 104 -26.60 28.52 1.93
C ARG A 104 -26.06 29.70 2.74
N ASP A 105 -26.58 30.88 2.44
CA ASP A 105 -26.74 31.92 3.42
C ASP A 105 -28.21 32.35 3.44
N GLU A 106 -28.71 32.64 4.64
CA GLU A 106 -30.04 33.13 5.05
C GLU A 106 -30.79 32.21 6.02
N MET A 107 -30.49 32.38 7.31
CA MET A 107 -31.51 32.82 8.27
C MET A 107 -30.87 33.74 9.32
N ALA A 108 -31.30 35.00 9.25
CA ALA A 108 -31.06 36.14 10.14
C ALA A 108 -31.23 35.78 11.64
N ALA A 109 -30.30 36.20 12.49
CA ALA A 109 -30.34 37.42 13.33
C ALA A 109 -31.47 37.42 14.38
N ASP A 110 -31.09 37.45 15.67
CA ASP A 110 -31.46 38.53 16.60
C ASP A 110 -30.77 38.37 17.98
N SER A 111 -30.66 39.50 18.67
CA SER A 111 -30.47 39.72 20.11
C SER A 111 -29.05 40.03 20.63
N THR A 112 -28.77 41.32 20.51
CA THR A 112 -28.02 42.28 21.34
C THR A 112 -27.70 42.03 22.82
N THR A 113 -26.50 42.52 23.20
CA THR A 113 -26.06 43.31 24.38
C THR A 113 -26.13 42.77 25.82
N THR A 114 -24.99 42.79 26.53
CA THR A 114 -24.62 43.53 27.79
C THR A 114 -23.28 42.96 28.32
N ALA A 115 -22.15 43.68 28.39
CA ALA A 115 -21.70 44.64 29.42
C ALA A 115 -21.45 44.04 30.84
N GLY A 116 -20.24 44.29 31.39
CA GLY A 116 -19.76 43.95 32.74
C GLY A 116 -18.33 43.39 32.69
N ASP A 117 -17.28 44.21 32.65
CA ASP A 117 -16.56 44.84 33.79
C ASP A 117 -16.14 43.86 34.90
N GLU A 118 -14.82 43.65 35.04
CA GLU A 118 -14.07 43.67 36.31
C GLU A 118 -12.55 43.63 36.03
N GLU A 119 -11.91 44.77 36.31
CA GLU A 119 -10.45 45.00 36.46
C GLU A 119 -9.94 44.43 37.80
N GLU A 120 -8.64 44.09 37.84
CA GLU A 120 -7.69 44.27 38.97
C GLU A 120 -6.36 43.61 38.53
N ASP A 121 -5.46 44.30 37.83
CA ASP A 121 -4.41 45.23 38.29
C ASP A 121 -3.49 44.70 39.41
N TYR A 122 -2.21 44.54 39.07
CA TYR A 122 -1.07 44.69 39.98
C TYR A 122 0.09 45.27 39.16
N SER A 123 0.17 46.60 39.15
CA SER A 123 1.35 47.36 38.78
C SER A 123 2.12 47.85 40.02
N MET A 124 3.30 48.43 39.75
CA MET A 124 4.22 49.22 40.58
C MET A 124 5.54 48.52 40.94
N ASN A 125 6.72 49.14 40.87
CA ASN A 125 7.29 50.40 40.33
C ASN A 125 8.83 50.24 40.59
N ALA A 126 9.80 50.93 39.96
CA ALA A 126 9.95 52.37 39.89
C ALA A 126 11.19 52.78 39.04
N THR A 127 11.04 53.90 38.31
CA THR A 127 12.00 55.01 38.02
C THR A 127 13.38 54.70 37.41
N THR A 128 13.87 55.38 36.36
CA THR A 128 14.12 56.83 36.31
C THR A 128 14.46 57.32 34.87
N THR A 129 13.79 58.40 34.45
CA THR A 129 14.18 59.45 33.45
C THR A 129 14.83 59.09 32.10
N VAL A 130 14.08 59.34 31.02
CA VAL A 130 14.60 59.68 29.68
C VAL A 130 14.63 61.21 29.55
N GLY A 131 15.77 61.75 29.10
CA GLY A 131 15.90 63.11 28.60
C GLY A 131 16.63 63.08 27.26
N VAL A 132 15.85 63.33 26.19
CA VAL A 132 16.21 63.98 24.91
C VAL A 132 17.38 63.40 24.10
N GLY A 133 17.08 62.96 22.88
CA GLY A 133 18.08 62.89 21.80
C GLY A 133 17.73 61.90 20.69
N GLU A 134 17.20 62.45 19.59
CA GLU A 134 17.40 62.04 18.18
C GLU A 134 17.02 60.61 17.75
N GLU A 135 16.17 60.58 16.72
CA GLU A 135 15.70 59.40 16.00
C GLU A 135 16.89 58.52 15.54
N GLU A 136 16.99 57.33 16.14
CA GLU A 136 18.07 56.37 15.92
C GLU A 136 17.93 55.71 14.54
N GLU A 137 18.74 56.17 13.60
CA GLU A 137 19.16 55.44 12.41
C GLU A 137 19.59 54.02 12.82
N VAL A 138 18.88 53.02 12.31
CA VAL A 138 19.06 51.59 12.61
C VAL A 138 20.54 51.21 12.48
N ARG A 139 21.22 51.08 13.64
CA ARG A 139 22.64 50.73 13.75
C ARG A 139 22.94 49.41 13.02
N ARG A 140 23.72 49.50 11.94
CA ARG A 140 24.41 48.34 11.36
C ARG A 140 25.33 47.73 12.43
N PRO A 141 25.33 46.40 12.64
CA PRO A 141 26.33 45.77 13.49
C PRO A 141 27.73 45.98 12.87
N PRO A 142 28.78 46.14 13.69
CA PRO A 142 30.13 46.38 13.18
C PRO A 142 30.59 45.21 12.31
N PRO A 143 31.27 45.45 11.18
CA PRO A 143 31.85 44.39 10.38
C PRO A 143 32.88 43.61 11.19
N LEU A 144 32.82 42.29 11.11
CA LEU A 144 33.76 41.39 11.78
C LEU A 144 35.20 41.74 11.38
N PRO A 145 36.17 41.68 12.32
CA PRO A 145 37.58 41.93 12.00
C PRO A 145 38.06 41.01 10.87
N PRO A 146 38.83 41.50 9.87
CA PRO A 146 39.30 40.68 8.74
C PRO A 146 40.05 39.40 9.14
N ALA A 147 40.69 39.39 10.32
CA ALA A 147 41.38 38.22 10.88
C ALA A 147 40.43 37.10 11.35
N LEU A 148 39.22 37.44 11.80
CA LEU A 148 38.17 36.50 12.22
C LEU A 148 37.45 35.91 11.00
N LEU A 149 37.24 36.71 9.95
CA LEU A 149 36.79 36.26 8.62
C LEU A 149 37.81 35.34 7.94
N ALA A 150 39.11 35.58 8.13
CA ALA A 150 40.18 34.71 7.60
C ALA A 150 40.29 33.37 8.34
N ALA A 151 40.00 33.33 9.65
CA ALA A 151 39.97 32.10 10.45
C ALA A 151 38.69 31.26 10.24
N LEU A 152 37.64 31.87 9.67
CA LEU A 152 36.37 31.23 9.30
C LEU A 152 36.32 30.78 7.85
N LYS A 153 37.41 30.93 7.06
CA LYS A 153 37.44 30.43 5.68
C LYS A 153 37.15 28.93 5.69
N PRO A 154 36.03 28.48 5.08
CA PRO A 154 35.65 27.09 5.10
C PRO A 154 36.78 26.24 4.51
N SER A 155 37.00 25.05 5.07
CA SER A 155 37.97 24.12 4.50
C SER A 155 37.67 23.90 3.00
N PRO A 156 38.65 23.60 2.15
CA PRO A 156 38.40 23.30 0.73
C PRO A 156 37.34 22.21 0.54
N ARG A 157 37.30 21.27 1.49
CA ARG A 157 36.26 20.24 1.58
C ARG A 157 34.87 20.84 1.83
N ARG A 158 34.70 21.67 2.86
CA ARG A 158 33.41 22.32 3.19
C ARG A 158 32.92 23.21 2.04
N THR A 159 33.82 23.99 1.45
CA THR A 159 33.53 24.84 0.28
C THR A 159 32.98 24.02 -0.89
N MET A 160 33.52 22.82 -1.13
CA MET A 160 33.01 21.94 -2.20
C MET A 160 31.56 21.48 -1.97
N PHE A 161 31.15 21.24 -0.73
CA PHE A 161 29.76 20.91 -0.40
C PHE A 161 28.86 22.15 -0.49
N GLU A 162 29.30 23.27 0.07
CA GLU A 162 28.57 24.54 0.05
C GLU A 162 28.28 25.03 -1.38
N GLY A 163 29.18 24.78 -2.34
CA GLY A 163 29.00 25.15 -3.75
C GLY A 163 28.21 24.16 -4.60
N LYS A 164 27.87 22.98 -4.06
CA LYS A 164 27.13 21.94 -4.79
C LYS A 164 25.73 21.67 -4.22
N ILE A 165 25.51 22.05 -2.97
CA ILE A 165 24.19 22.02 -2.35
C ILE A 165 23.50 23.33 -2.66
N THR A 166 22.33 23.23 -3.26
CA THR A 166 21.55 24.37 -3.72
C THR A 166 20.32 24.54 -2.84
N PHE A 167 20.01 25.78 -2.47
CA PHE A 167 18.78 26.15 -1.78
C PHE A 167 17.84 26.84 -2.75
N ARG A 168 16.64 26.29 -2.89
CA ARG A 168 15.58 26.81 -3.77
C ARG A 168 14.52 27.49 -2.89
N PHE A 169 14.34 28.79 -3.04
CA PHE A 169 13.36 29.59 -2.31
C PHE A 169 12.10 29.77 -3.14
N TYR A 170 10.96 29.62 -2.47
CA TYR A 170 9.64 29.80 -3.03
C TYR A 170 8.84 30.76 -2.16
N HIS A 171 8.21 31.75 -2.80
CA HIS A 171 7.34 32.73 -2.15
C HIS A 171 6.12 32.97 -3.06
N GLY A 172 4.91 33.02 -2.48
CA GLY A 172 3.68 33.04 -3.27
C GLY A 172 3.50 31.83 -4.19
N GLY A 173 4.07 30.67 -3.83
CA GLY A 173 4.05 29.45 -4.64
C GLY A 173 5.09 29.38 -5.77
N ASN A 174 5.70 30.51 -6.14
CA ASN A 174 6.65 30.60 -7.24
C ASN A 174 8.10 30.48 -6.78
N LEU A 175 8.96 29.89 -7.62
CA LEU A 175 10.40 29.88 -7.39
C LEU A 175 10.94 31.30 -7.58
N THR A 176 11.49 31.89 -6.53
CA THR A 176 11.98 33.28 -6.55
C THR A 176 13.51 33.34 -6.59
N LYS A 177 14.20 32.39 -5.95
CA LYS A 177 15.66 32.33 -5.95
C LYS A 177 16.17 30.91 -5.89
N GLN A 178 17.32 30.68 -6.52
CA GLN A 178 18.12 29.49 -6.37
C GLN A 178 19.56 29.92 -6.09
N THR A 179 20.14 29.47 -4.97
CA THR A 179 21.46 29.93 -4.50
C THR A 179 22.24 28.81 -3.82
N THR A 180 23.55 28.96 -3.75
CA THR A 180 24.45 28.16 -2.90
C THR A 180 24.88 28.97 -1.66
N LEU A 181 25.67 28.38 -0.75
CA LEU A 181 26.26 29.11 0.38
C LEU A 181 27.63 29.75 0.03
N ILE A 182 28.12 29.60 -1.20
CA ILE A 182 29.34 30.28 -1.65
C ILE A 182 29.05 31.69 -2.13
N GLU A 183 27.84 31.93 -2.64
CA GLU A 183 27.39 33.26 -3.04
C GLU A 183 27.39 34.18 -1.81
N GLU A 184 28.13 35.29 -1.88
CA GLU A 184 28.32 36.22 -0.76
C GLU A 184 27.08 37.11 -0.49
N ASP A 185 26.02 36.93 -1.26
CA ASP A 185 24.76 37.66 -1.09
C ASP A 185 23.95 37.11 0.09
N ARG A 186 23.23 38.02 0.77
CA ARG A 186 22.22 37.63 1.77
C ARG A 186 21.24 36.63 1.17
N LEU A 187 20.95 35.55 1.91
CA LEU A 187 20.08 34.47 1.46
C LEU A 187 18.70 34.98 1.08
N LEU A 188 18.09 35.84 1.91
CA LEU A 188 16.76 36.39 1.69
C LEU A 188 16.70 37.44 0.56
N ASN A 189 17.82 38.06 0.20
CA ASN A 189 17.82 39.07 -0.86
C ASN A 189 17.39 38.47 -2.20
N GLY A 190 16.42 39.10 -2.87
CA GLY A 190 15.86 38.62 -4.15
C GLY A 190 14.92 37.42 -4.04
N THR A 191 14.60 36.95 -2.83
CA THR A 191 13.65 35.82 -2.63
C THR A 191 12.19 36.25 -2.52
N GLY A 192 11.93 37.53 -2.26
CA GLY A 192 10.60 38.01 -1.85
C GLY A 192 10.20 37.59 -0.43
N CYS A 193 11.02 36.78 0.25
CA CYS A 193 10.80 36.35 1.62
C CYS A 193 11.22 37.43 2.63
N ALA A 194 10.42 37.64 3.68
CA ALA A 194 10.65 38.55 4.78
C ALA A 194 11.17 37.81 6.03
N ALA A 195 12.02 38.45 6.82
CA ALA A 195 12.63 37.83 7.99
C ALA A 195 11.63 37.45 9.11
N ASP A 196 10.52 38.18 9.21
CA ASP A 196 9.50 37.99 10.23
C ASP A 196 8.39 37.02 9.81
N GLU A 197 8.35 36.55 8.57
CA GLU A 197 7.33 35.62 8.10
C GLU A 197 7.52 34.18 8.63
N ARG A 198 6.54 33.31 8.38
CA ARG A 198 6.70 31.87 8.67
C ARG A 198 7.65 31.25 7.65
N PHE A 199 8.63 30.49 8.14
CA PHE A 199 9.57 29.79 7.28
C PHE A 199 9.32 28.29 7.31
N ALA A 200 9.42 27.64 6.16
CA ALA A 200 9.37 26.18 6.03
C ALA A 200 10.56 25.66 5.21
N LEU A 201 11.19 24.58 5.68
CA LEU A 201 12.31 23.95 4.98
C LEU A 201 12.02 22.48 4.68
N ILE A 202 12.16 22.09 3.41
CA ILE A 202 12.03 20.70 2.94
C ILE A 202 13.42 20.11 2.68
N VAL A 203 13.68 18.93 3.23
CA VAL A 203 14.92 18.17 3.03
C VAL A 203 14.60 16.77 2.48
N HIS A 204 14.91 16.56 1.20
CA HIS A 204 14.60 15.31 0.48
C HIS A 204 15.49 14.13 0.89
N GLY A 205 15.24 12.93 0.34
CA GLY A 205 15.97 11.68 0.62
C GLY A 205 17.04 11.29 -0.41
N TRP A 206 17.45 10.02 -0.37
CA TRP A 206 18.44 9.44 -1.30
C TRP A 206 17.85 9.25 -2.70
N ARG A 207 18.59 9.67 -3.74
CA ARG A 207 18.17 9.70 -5.15
C ARG A 207 16.94 10.56 -5.43
N GLU A 208 16.82 11.63 -4.68
CA GLU A 208 15.78 12.64 -4.81
C GLU A 208 16.41 14.02 -5.02
N ASN A 209 15.59 14.97 -5.43
CA ASN A 209 15.92 16.38 -5.66
C ASN A 209 14.70 17.26 -5.35
N CYS A 210 14.85 18.58 -5.46
CA CYS A 210 13.81 19.53 -5.06
C CYS A 210 12.82 19.94 -6.17
N TYR A 211 12.97 19.43 -7.40
CA TYR A 211 12.28 19.98 -8.58
C TYR A 211 11.57 18.92 -9.45
N GLU A 212 11.99 17.66 -9.42
CA GLU A 212 11.35 16.55 -10.14
C GLU A 212 10.59 15.61 -9.21
N VAL A 213 10.89 15.62 -7.91
CA VAL A 213 10.36 14.64 -6.98
C VAL A 213 8.94 15.05 -6.56
N PRO A 214 7.93 14.26 -6.93
CA PRO A 214 6.57 14.77 -6.85
C PRO A 214 6.15 15.07 -5.41
N TRP A 215 6.48 14.24 -4.42
CA TRP A 215 6.10 14.51 -3.03
C TRP A 215 6.69 15.81 -2.48
N VAL A 216 7.84 16.24 -3.00
CA VAL A 216 8.45 17.52 -2.64
C VAL A 216 7.63 18.67 -3.22
N LEU A 217 7.19 18.56 -4.48
CA LEU A 217 6.33 19.55 -5.12
C LEU A 217 4.99 19.67 -4.40
N ALA A 218 4.32 18.54 -4.15
CA ALA A 218 3.05 18.52 -3.43
C ALA A 218 3.19 19.08 -2.00
N LEU A 219 4.29 18.78 -1.30
CA LEU A 219 4.51 19.31 0.05
C LEU A 219 4.79 20.82 0.03
N ARG A 220 5.55 21.31 -0.95
CA ARG A 220 5.76 22.75 -1.15
C ARG A 220 4.42 23.45 -1.34
N ASP A 221 3.57 22.92 -2.21
CA ASP A 221 2.27 23.53 -2.52
C ASP A 221 1.33 23.49 -1.29
N ASN A 222 1.27 22.35 -0.60
CA ASN A 222 0.52 22.21 0.65
C ASN A 222 1.01 23.17 1.75
N LEU A 223 2.32 23.35 1.91
CA LEU A 223 2.87 24.28 2.90
C LEU A 223 2.61 25.73 2.49
N HIS A 224 2.72 26.06 1.21
CA HIS A 224 2.35 27.38 0.72
C HIS A 224 0.89 27.70 1.05
N GLN A 225 -0.03 26.78 0.75
CA GLN A 225 -1.47 26.96 0.95
C GLN A 225 -1.87 27.01 2.44
N HIS A 226 -1.34 26.10 3.27
CA HIS A 226 -1.83 25.91 4.64
C HIS A 226 -0.96 26.55 5.73
N ARG A 227 0.32 26.83 5.46
CA ARG A 227 1.21 27.51 6.42
C ARG A 227 1.40 28.99 6.08
N GLY A 228 1.49 29.30 4.79
CA GLY A 228 1.89 30.61 4.28
C GLY A 228 3.38 30.92 4.54
N GLY A 229 3.81 32.09 4.08
CA GLY A 229 5.19 32.55 4.19
C GLY A 229 6.14 31.89 3.18
N CYS A 230 7.42 31.80 3.56
CA CYS A 230 8.49 31.33 2.69
C CYS A 230 8.72 29.83 2.82
N VAL A 231 8.86 29.16 1.68
CA VAL A 231 9.23 27.74 1.62
C VAL A 231 10.59 27.62 0.93
N ALA A 232 11.54 26.95 1.56
CA ALA A 232 12.81 26.59 0.96
C ALA A 232 12.93 25.07 0.82
N CYS A 233 13.64 24.61 -0.21
CA CYS A 233 14.04 23.21 -0.36
C CYS A 233 15.55 23.10 -0.50
N MET A 234 16.16 22.24 0.31
CA MET A 234 17.59 21.94 0.26
C MET A 234 17.85 20.82 -0.75
N ASP A 235 18.43 21.18 -1.89
CA ASP A 235 18.79 20.25 -2.95
C ASP A 235 20.26 19.83 -2.82
N TYR A 236 20.47 18.60 -2.36
CA TYR A 236 21.78 17.97 -2.29
C TYR A 236 21.91 16.80 -3.27
N SER A 237 21.15 16.82 -4.38
CA SER A 237 21.13 15.77 -5.40
C SER A 237 22.49 15.49 -6.06
N ALA A 238 23.39 16.48 -6.06
CA ALA A 238 24.80 16.32 -6.42
C ALA A 238 25.52 15.22 -5.62
N PHE A 239 25.03 14.92 -4.41
CA PHE A 239 25.53 13.85 -3.53
C PHE A 239 24.51 12.72 -3.37
N SER A 240 23.21 13.03 -3.35
CA SER A 240 22.13 12.07 -3.11
C SER A 240 21.92 11.08 -4.27
N SER A 241 22.30 11.44 -5.50
CA SER A 241 22.12 10.61 -6.70
C SER A 241 23.03 9.37 -6.73
N GLY A 242 24.13 9.39 -5.97
CA GLY A 242 25.17 8.35 -5.97
C GLY A 242 24.84 7.07 -5.18
N GLY A 243 25.88 6.35 -4.77
CA GLY A 243 25.75 5.16 -3.93
C GLY A 243 25.42 5.52 -2.48
N TYR A 244 24.50 4.79 -1.84
CA TYR A 244 24.03 5.08 -0.48
C TYR A 244 25.17 5.12 0.56
N GLY A 245 26.14 4.19 0.49
CA GLY A 245 27.29 4.19 1.41
C GLY A 245 28.17 5.45 1.27
N GLY A 246 28.32 5.97 0.05
CA GLY A 246 29.02 7.24 -0.18
C GLY A 246 28.24 8.43 0.39
N LEU A 247 26.91 8.43 0.25
CA LEU A 247 26.05 9.45 0.84
C LEU A 247 26.13 9.44 2.38
N VAL A 248 26.09 8.26 3.02
CA VAL A 248 26.30 8.12 4.47
C VAL A 248 27.68 8.63 4.89
N GLY A 249 28.73 8.33 4.10
CA GLY A 249 30.07 8.86 4.34
C GLY A 249 30.19 10.39 4.26
N ALA A 250 29.28 11.04 3.52
CA ALA A 250 29.20 12.49 3.37
C ALA A 250 28.23 13.16 4.35
N PHE A 251 27.58 12.40 5.25
CA PHE A 251 26.51 12.91 6.11
C PHE A 251 26.92 14.14 6.93
N ARG A 252 28.10 14.12 7.55
CA ARG A 252 28.58 15.23 8.39
C ARG A 252 28.79 16.51 7.58
N ASP A 253 29.36 16.38 6.38
CA ASP A 253 29.62 17.53 5.53
C ASP A 253 28.30 18.15 5.04
N ILE A 254 27.33 17.33 4.60
CA ILE A 254 26.00 17.81 4.16
C ILE A 254 25.23 18.45 5.31
N ARG A 255 25.28 17.84 6.50
CA ARG A 255 24.69 18.39 7.72
C ARG A 255 25.26 19.76 8.07
N ASP A 256 26.58 19.93 7.97
CA ASP A 256 27.24 21.19 8.32
C ASP A 256 26.80 22.32 7.36
N VAL A 257 26.52 22.00 6.10
CA VAL A 257 25.90 22.95 5.15
C VAL A 257 24.47 23.31 5.55
N LEU A 258 23.63 22.34 5.94
CA LEU A 258 22.28 22.61 6.43
C LEU A 258 22.28 23.46 7.72
N MET A 259 23.20 23.17 8.65
CA MET A 259 23.39 23.95 9.86
C MET A 259 23.79 25.39 9.54
N HIS A 260 24.75 25.57 8.62
CA HIS A 260 25.22 26.89 8.20
C HIS A 260 24.09 27.70 7.55
N PHE A 261 23.29 27.07 6.69
CA PHE A 261 22.12 27.70 6.08
C PHE A 261 21.11 28.21 7.11
N LEU A 262 20.71 27.39 8.10
CA LEU A 262 19.76 27.83 9.13
C LEU A 262 20.35 28.92 10.03
N GLN A 263 21.65 28.86 10.36
CA GLN A 263 22.32 29.91 11.12
C GLN A 263 22.37 31.23 10.34
N GLN A 264 22.62 31.19 9.03
CA GLN A 264 22.62 32.36 8.16
C GLN A 264 21.23 32.98 8.06
N LEU A 265 20.17 32.17 7.91
CA LEU A 265 18.79 32.68 7.96
C LEU A 265 18.46 33.35 9.30
N ARG A 266 18.88 32.77 10.42
CA ARG A 266 18.72 33.40 11.74
C ARG A 266 19.47 34.73 11.83
N TYR A 267 20.69 34.78 11.30
CA TYR A 267 21.46 36.02 11.24
C TYR A 267 20.77 37.10 10.41
N GLU A 268 20.05 36.70 9.36
CA GLU A 268 19.22 37.58 8.53
C GLU A 268 17.85 37.91 9.15
N GLY A 269 17.57 37.42 10.36
CA GLY A 269 16.39 37.77 11.15
C GLY A 269 15.28 36.72 11.14
N VAL A 270 15.43 35.60 10.42
CA VAL A 270 14.44 34.51 10.42
C VAL A 270 14.28 33.94 11.83
N GLN A 271 13.03 33.95 12.31
CA GLN A 271 12.72 33.48 13.65
C GLN A 271 12.60 31.95 13.68
N PHE A 272 13.50 31.27 14.40
CA PHE A 272 13.42 29.81 14.60
C PHE A 272 12.10 29.37 15.21
N GLY A 273 11.52 30.17 16.11
CA GLY A 273 10.20 29.92 16.69
C GLY A 273 9.03 29.93 15.70
N ARG A 274 9.26 30.37 14.45
CA ARG A 274 8.33 30.35 13.32
C ARG A 274 8.84 29.49 12.15
N THR A 275 9.83 28.63 12.41
CA THR A 275 10.49 27.78 11.42
C THR A 275 10.03 26.33 11.56
N PHE A 276 9.42 25.81 10.50
CA PHE A 276 9.04 24.40 10.35
C PHE A 276 10.03 23.67 9.44
N VAL A 277 10.42 22.45 9.80
CA VAL A 277 11.29 21.62 8.95
C VAL A 277 10.63 20.28 8.67
N PHE A 278 10.59 19.89 7.41
CA PHE A 278 10.20 18.55 6.99
C PHE A 278 11.38 17.78 6.41
N GLY A 279 11.60 16.55 6.89
CA GLY A 279 12.65 15.68 6.38
C GLY A 279 12.15 14.28 6.03
N PHE A 280 12.59 13.75 4.88
CA PHE A 280 12.30 12.36 4.49
C PHE A 280 13.58 11.52 4.42
N SER A 281 13.54 10.27 4.91
CA SER A 281 14.63 9.30 4.75
C SER A 281 15.97 9.81 5.31
N PHE A 282 16.98 10.02 4.45
CA PHE A 282 18.26 10.63 4.82
C PHE A 282 18.09 12.10 5.25
N GLY A 283 17.20 12.84 4.60
CA GLY A 283 16.85 14.23 4.96
C GLY A 283 16.22 14.35 6.33
N ALA A 284 15.48 13.33 6.79
CA ALA A 284 14.98 13.27 8.16
C ALA A 284 16.12 13.23 9.18
N GLN A 285 17.16 12.42 8.93
CA GLN A 285 18.33 12.35 9.82
C GLN A 285 19.10 13.68 9.85
N LEU A 286 19.20 14.36 8.70
CA LEU A 286 19.80 15.70 8.63
C LEU A 286 19.01 16.73 9.44
N ALA A 287 17.69 16.81 9.23
CA ALA A 287 16.82 17.75 9.93
C ALA A 287 16.87 17.55 11.46
N LEU A 288 16.84 16.29 11.91
CA LEU A 288 16.87 15.97 13.34
C LEU A 288 18.24 16.23 13.98
N ASP A 289 19.36 15.83 13.34
CA ASP A 289 20.71 16.11 13.90
C ASP A 289 20.98 17.63 13.92
N VAL A 290 20.59 18.37 12.89
CA VAL A 290 20.73 19.84 12.87
C VAL A 290 19.86 20.50 13.92
N GLY A 291 18.58 20.14 14.04
CA GLY A 291 17.71 20.67 15.09
C GLY A 291 18.25 20.38 16.49
N SER A 292 18.72 19.15 16.75
CA SER A 292 19.34 18.80 18.04
C SER A 292 20.63 19.58 18.32
N ARG A 293 21.38 19.99 17.30
CA ARG A 293 22.60 20.81 17.43
C ARG A 293 22.33 22.29 17.63
N ILE A 294 21.26 22.82 17.02
CA ILE A 294 20.73 24.15 17.38
C ILE A 294 20.35 24.12 18.86
N GLY A 295 19.71 23.04 19.30
CA GLY A 295 19.38 22.81 20.69
C GLY A 295 18.30 23.77 21.20
N GLY A 296 18.03 23.72 22.51
CA GLY A 296 17.11 24.64 23.18
C GLY A 296 15.65 24.57 22.71
N GLN A 297 15.29 23.59 21.86
CA GLN A 297 13.98 23.50 21.22
C GLN A 297 13.58 24.82 20.53
N GLU A 298 14.53 25.50 19.88
CA GLU A 298 14.28 26.83 19.30
C GLU A 298 13.38 26.79 18.06
N LEU A 299 13.50 25.74 17.25
CA LEU A 299 12.67 25.53 16.06
C LEU A 299 11.21 25.24 16.44
N GLU A 300 10.25 25.77 15.69
CA GLU A 300 8.81 25.59 15.94
C GLU A 300 8.42 24.12 15.94
N ALA A 301 8.71 23.42 14.84
CA ALA A 301 8.39 22.01 14.69
C ALA A 301 9.26 21.33 13.63
N ILE A 302 9.55 20.06 13.86
CA ILE A 302 10.16 19.17 12.88
C ILE A 302 9.25 17.97 12.67
N ASP A 303 8.78 17.78 11.44
CA ASP A 303 8.06 16.59 11.06
C ASP A 303 8.95 15.73 10.16
N THR A 304 9.04 14.43 10.45
CA THR A 304 9.86 13.52 9.67
C THR A 304 9.09 12.35 9.15
N CYS A 305 9.52 11.91 7.98
CA CYS A 305 8.99 10.73 7.32
C CYS A 305 10.05 9.65 7.18
N ASP A 306 9.74 8.50 7.77
CA ASP A 306 10.45 7.22 7.71
C ASP A 306 11.98 7.37 7.68
N MET A 307 12.51 8.01 8.73
CA MET A 307 13.93 8.34 8.85
C MET A 307 14.82 7.13 8.56
N ALA A 308 15.90 7.32 7.80
CA ALA A 308 16.71 6.23 7.30
C ALA A 308 17.41 5.45 8.45
N GLY A 309 17.30 4.12 8.42
CA GLY A 309 17.95 3.21 9.38
C GLY A 309 19.37 2.79 8.99
N PRO A 310 19.61 2.26 7.77
CA PRO A 310 20.93 1.78 7.38
C PRO A 310 22.03 2.85 7.49
N GLY A 311 23.12 2.54 8.20
CA GLY A 311 24.20 3.47 8.52
C GLY A 311 24.01 4.25 9.83
N PHE A 312 22.76 4.58 10.17
CA PHE A 312 22.42 5.37 11.36
C PHE A 312 22.06 4.49 12.57
N ASP A 313 21.33 3.40 12.35
CA ASP A 313 20.94 2.45 13.38
C ASP A 313 22.14 1.70 13.99
N SER A 314 23.29 1.69 13.32
CA SER A 314 24.54 1.17 13.86
C SER A 314 25.36 2.23 14.59
N ASP A 315 25.15 3.51 14.27
CA ASP A 315 25.92 4.63 14.80
C ASP A 315 25.52 4.92 16.26
N ARG A 316 26.53 5.00 17.13
CA ARG A 316 26.33 5.20 18.57
C ARG A 316 25.66 6.54 18.87
N ALA A 317 26.00 7.61 18.15
CA ALA A 317 25.42 8.93 18.38
C ALA A 317 23.92 8.92 18.07
N PHE A 318 23.54 8.37 16.92
CA PHE A 318 22.14 8.26 16.53
C PHE A 318 21.36 7.31 17.43
N LYS A 319 21.97 6.24 17.95
CA LYS A 319 21.31 5.34 18.92
C LYS A 319 20.87 6.04 20.20
N VAL A 320 21.70 6.91 20.76
CA VAL A 320 21.46 7.55 22.07
C VAL A 320 20.81 8.91 21.98
N MET A 321 20.71 9.50 20.80
CA MET A 321 20.10 10.82 20.61
C MET A 321 18.60 10.80 20.94
N ASP A 322 18.18 11.77 21.74
CA ASP A 322 16.76 12.08 21.95
C ASP A 322 16.36 13.24 21.04
N PHE A 323 15.58 12.92 20.01
CA PHE A 323 15.19 13.88 19.00
C PHE A 323 14.14 14.88 19.51
N ARG A 324 13.55 14.66 20.68
CA ARG A 324 12.66 15.65 21.34
C ARG A 324 13.35 16.99 21.59
N ASN A 325 14.68 17.01 21.67
CA ASN A 325 15.45 18.24 21.85
C ASN A 325 15.63 19.05 20.56
N ALA A 326 15.22 18.52 19.39
CA ALA A 326 15.48 19.14 18.10
C ALA A 326 14.59 20.36 17.78
N ALA A 327 13.39 20.42 18.37
CA ALA A 327 12.41 21.49 18.18
C ALA A 327 11.37 21.46 19.30
N LYS A 328 10.53 22.49 19.43
CA LYS A 328 9.41 22.51 20.40
C LYS A 328 8.46 21.33 20.16
N ASN A 329 8.32 20.92 18.91
CA ASN A 329 7.56 19.73 18.55
C ASN A 329 8.28 18.88 17.51
N VAL A 330 8.24 17.56 17.70
CA VAL A 330 8.92 16.61 16.82
C VAL A 330 8.02 15.42 16.57
N GLN A 331 7.49 15.33 15.37
CA GLN A 331 6.63 14.24 14.91
C GLN A 331 7.43 13.32 13.99
N CYS A 332 7.42 12.03 14.27
CA CYS A 332 8.12 11.02 13.48
C CYS A 332 7.12 9.99 12.98
N VAL A 333 7.03 9.87 11.65
CA VAL A 333 6.12 8.96 10.98
C VAL A 333 6.91 7.77 10.46
N HIS A 334 6.59 6.58 10.96
CA HIS A 334 7.28 5.34 10.63
C HIS A 334 6.41 4.49 9.72
N THR A 335 6.95 4.11 8.58
CA THR A 335 6.23 3.31 7.58
C THR A 335 6.99 2.06 7.15
N SER A 336 8.31 1.96 7.35
CA SER A 336 9.10 0.80 6.91
C SER A 336 10.14 0.32 7.92
N ILE A 337 10.41 -0.99 7.91
CA ILE A 337 11.49 -1.63 8.67
C ILE A 337 12.74 -1.93 7.83
N ASP A 338 12.61 -1.98 6.50
CA ASP A 338 13.70 -2.36 5.60
C ASP A 338 14.64 -1.19 5.30
N LYS A 339 14.10 0.04 5.26
CA LYS A 339 14.85 1.27 5.00
C LYS A 339 14.74 2.29 6.14
N GLY A 340 13.61 2.31 6.84
CA GLY A 340 13.41 3.14 8.03
C GLY A 340 14.22 2.69 9.24
N THR A 341 14.33 3.57 10.24
CA THR A 341 15.02 3.27 11.50
C THR A 341 14.31 2.18 12.29
N LYS A 342 15.11 1.37 12.98
CA LYS A 342 14.66 0.42 13.99
C LYS A 342 14.53 1.02 15.39
N PHE A 343 14.82 2.32 15.57
CA PHE A 343 14.69 3.03 16.85
C PHE A 343 13.63 4.14 16.82
N PRO A 344 12.35 3.76 16.79
CA PRO A 344 11.28 4.66 16.45
C PRO A 344 10.56 5.33 17.64
N ASN A 345 11.20 5.46 18.79
CA ASN A 345 10.61 5.98 20.03
C ASN A 345 11.36 7.23 20.53
N LYS A 346 11.89 8.02 19.60
CA LYS A 346 12.83 9.13 19.87
C LYS A 346 12.23 10.51 19.72
N CYS A 347 10.97 10.60 19.27
CA CYS A 347 10.31 11.86 19.00
C CYS A 347 9.18 12.10 20.01
N HIS A 348 8.56 13.27 19.96
CA HIS A 348 7.42 13.59 20.80
C HIS A 348 6.22 12.72 20.42
N GLN A 349 5.88 12.67 19.13
CA GLN A 349 4.87 11.76 18.57
C GLN A 349 5.54 10.78 17.62
N ASN A 350 5.30 9.48 17.82
CA ASN A 350 5.89 8.44 16.99
C ASN A 350 4.76 7.64 16.34
N TRP A 351 4.38 8.04 15.12
CA TRP A 351 3.31 7.40 14.36
C TRP A 351 3.75 6.09 13.73
N ARG A 352 3.00 5.04 14.04
CA ARG A 352 3.12 3.67 13.54
C ARG A 352 2.07 3.48 12.47
N MET A 353 2.43 3.79 11.23
CA MET A 353 1.50 3.70 10.12
C MET A 353 1.33 2.26 9.63
N GLY A 354 0.13 1.90 9.21
CA GLY A 354 -0.16 0.60 8.61
C GLY A 354 0.15 -0.55 9.55
N GLN A 355 0.98 -1.49 9.11
CA GLN A 355 1.35 -2.64 9.92
C GLN A 355 2.44 -2.27 10.93
N CYS A 356 2.04 -1.64 12.04
CA CYS A 356 2.91 -1.27 13.17
C CYS A 356 4.08 -0.35 12.80
N GLY A 357 3.95 0.44 11.72
CA GLY A 357 5.04 1.24 11.17
C GLY A 357 6.16 0.44 10.49
N LEU A 358 5.95 -0.86 10.25
CA LEU A 358 6.95 -1.75 9.66
C LEU A 358 6.76 -1.93 8.15
N ARG A 359 5.50 -1.94 7.70
CA ARG A 359 5.10 -2.14 6.31
C ARG A 359 3.75 -1.48 6.03
N GLN A 360 3.57 -1.03 4.80
CA GLN A 360 2.32 -0.43 4.33
C GLN A 360 1.60 -1.38 3.38
N ALA A 361 0.27 -1.43 3.47
CA ALA A 361 -0.54 -2.28 2.59
C ALA A 361 -0.41 -1.85 1.12
N ALA A 362 -0.36 -0.54 0.85
CA ALA A 362 -0.11 0.03 -0.48
C ALA A 362 1.33 -0.15 -1.01
N ALA A 363 2.22 -0.85 -0.30
CA ALA A 363 3.62 -0.94 -0.67
C ALA A 363 3.82 -1.75 -1.97
N GLY A 364 3.96 -1.03 -3.10
CA GLY A 364 4.32 -1.59 -4.40
C GLY A 364 5.83 -1.84 -4.56
N PRO A 365 6.28 -2.30 -5.76
CA PRO A 365 7.70 -2.40 -6.06
C PRO A 365 8.37 -1.01 -6.02
N PRO A 366 9.72 -0.93 -5.90
CA PRO A 366 10.45 0.33 -5.91
C PRO A 366 10.03 1.27 -7.07
N PRO A 367 10.02 2.61 -6.87
CA PRO A 367 10.79 3.30 -5.83
C PRO A 367 10.06 3.47 -4.49
N LEU A 368 8.72 3.47 -4.47
CA LEU A 368 7.96 3.91 -3.30
C LEU A 368 8.05 2.87 -2.17
N GLY A 369 7.66 1.61 -2.38
CA GLY A 369 7.66 0.61 -1.30
C GLY A 369 6.98 1.13 -0.01
N SER A 370 7.26 0.54 1.15
CA SER A 370 6.74 1.08 2.40
C SER A 370 7.41 2.41 2.80
N HIS A 371 8.68 2.60 2.44
CA HIS A 371 9.49 3.76 2.82
C HIS A 371 9.02 5.06 2.14
N GLY A 372 8.94 5.07 0.82
CA GLY A 372 8.51 6.22 0.02
C GLY A 372 7.01 6.52 0.09
N LEU A 373 6.20 5.66 0.70
CA LEU A 373 4.81 5.98 1.01
C LEU A 373 4.66 6.97 2.16
N CYS A 374 5.66 7.13 3.03
CA CYS A 374 5.55 8.09 4.13
C CYS A 374 5.27 9.52 3.65
N PRO A 375 6.10 10.15 2.80
CA PRO A 375 5.84 11.50 2.35
C PRO A 375 4.56 11.60 1.48
N VAL A 376 4.09 10.48 0.91
CA VAL A 376 2.79 10.41 0.25
C VAL A 376 1.67 10.53 1.27
N PHE A 377 1.67 9.72 2.34
CA PHE A 377 0.66 9.80 3.40
C PHE A 377 0.67 11.15 4.11
N TYR A 378 1.86 11.71 4.35
CA TYR A 378 1.98 13.03 4.96
C TYR A 378 1.34 14.13 4.10
N ASN A 379 1.56 14.10 2.78
CA ASN A 379 0.88 15.02 1.86
C ASN A 379 -0.63 14.80 1.84
N LEU A 380 -1.08 13.54 1.84
CA LEU A 380 -2.51 13.23 1.89
C LEU A 380 -3.15 13.68 3.21
N ALA A 381 -2.38 13.77 4.29
CA ALA A 381 -2.87 14.21 5.60
C ALA A 381 -3.31 15.69 5.65
N PHE A 382 -3.01 16.48 4.62
CA PHE A 382 -3.58 17.83 4.46
C PHE A 382 -5.08 17.79 4.11
N LYS A 383 -5.52 16.75 3.37
CA LYS A 383 -6.92 16.57 2.93
C LYS A 383 -7.65 15.46 3.70
N TYR A 384 -7.01 14.31 3.87
CA TYR A 384 -7.58 13.10 4.44
C TYR A 384 -7.08 12.85 5.87
N GLN A 385 -7.90 12.24 6.71
CA GLN A 385 -7.58 12.07 8.12
C GLN A 385 -7.00 10.69 8.42
N PHE A 386 -5.69 10.65 8.71
CA PHE A 386 -5.04 9.48 9.29
C PHE A 386 -5.22 9.51 10.82
N LEU A 387 -6.35 8.98 11.30
CA LEU A 387 -6.73 9.04 12.70
C LEU A 387 -5.89 8.08 13.58
N ALA A 388 -5.55 8.54 14.78
CA ALA A 388 -5.02 7.71 15.83
C ALA A 388 -6.05 6.67 16.27
N GLN A 389 -5.58 5.43 16.41
CA GLN A 389 -6.38 4.29 16.83
C GLN A 389 -5.69 3.51 17.96
N PRO A 390 -6.45 2.70 18.73
CA PRO A 390 -5.86 1.87 19.76
C PRO A 390 -4.76 0.99 19.19
N LYS A 391 -3.69 0.80 19.96
CA LYS A 391 -2.57 -0.05 19.55
C LYS A 391 -3.06 -1.46 19.18
N PRO A 392 -2.82 -1.94 17.95
CA PRO A 392 -3.14 -3.32 17.58
C PRO A 392 -2.41 -4.34 18.47
N LEU A 393 -3.05 -5.47 18.76
CA LEU A 393 -2.51 -6.49 19.66
C LEU A 393 -1.20 -7.10 19.14
N GLU A 394 -1.05 -7.18 17.82
CA GLU A 394 0.13 -7.66 17.13
C GLU A 394 1.30 -6.67 17.13
N CYS A 395 1.05 -5.40 17.47
CA CYS A 395 2.09 -4.38 17.47
C CYS A 395 2.88 -4.38 18.79
N VAL A 396 4.19 -4.58 18.66
CA VAL A 396 5.15 -4.37 19.75
C VAL A 396 5.35 -2.87 19.93
N SER A 397 5.12 -2.39 21.15
CA SER A 397 5.45 -1.01 21.54
C SER A 397 6.90 -0.96 22.03
N PHE A 398 7.68 0.00 21.56
CA PHE A 398 9.05 0.23 22.02
C PHE A 398 9.13 1.43 22.98
N GLY A 399 8.06 2.22 23.09
CA GLY A 399 7.86 3.27 24.07
C GLY A 399 6.49 3.22 24.72
N GLU A 400 6.16 4.28 25.44
CA GLU A 400 4.84 4.49 26.02
C GLU A 400 3.80 4.70 24.91
N VAL A 401 2.65 4.01 25.00
CA VAL A 401 1.53 4.21 24.08
C VAL A 401 0.86 5.53 24.43
N ALA A 402 0.68 6.39 23.44
CA ALA A 402 0.12 7.72 23.66
C ALA A 402 -1.34 7.65 24.10
N THR A 403 -1.72 8.52 25.02
CA THR A 403 -3.12 8.92 25.22
C THR A 403 -3.39 10.12 24.32
N TYR A 404 -4.50 10.11 23.59
CA TYR A 404 -4.82 11.14 22.60
C TYR A 404 -6.31 11.50 22.63
N PRO A 405 -6.66 12.76 22.30
CA PRO A 405 -8.05 13.19 22.23
C PRO A 405 -8.78 12.55 21.06
N ARG A 406 -10.12 12.64 21.07
CA ARG A 406 -10.95 12.16 19.95
C ARG A 406 -10.52 12.87 18.66
N ASN A 407 -10.52 12.11 17.56
CA ASN A 407 -10.16 12.56 16.22
C ASN A 407 -8.74 13.14 16.12
N TYR A 408 -7.81 12.70 16.98
CA TYR A 408 -6.40 13.05 16.84
C TYR A 408 -5.82 12.45 15.56
N ARG A 409 -5.13 13.26 14.74
CA ARG A 409 -4.69 12.87 13.39
C ARG A 409 -3.19 13.06 13.16
N MET A 410 -2.63 12.25 12.26
CA MET A 410 -1.25 12.40 11.79
C MET A 410 -1.14 13.58 10.81
N GLY A 411 0.02 14.22 10.76
CA GLY A 411 0.36 15.19 9.71
C GLY A 411 0.47 16.63 10.20
N TYR A 412 0.59 17.58 9.28
CA TYR A 412 0.77 19.00 9.60
C TYR A 412 -0.47 19.61 10.26
N MET A 413 -1.66 19.23 9.79
CA MET A 413 -2.94 19.87 10.15
C MET A 413 -3.45 19.54 11.56
N GLU A 414 -2.75 18.72 12.34
CA GLU A 414 -3.07 18.53 13.77
C GLU A 414 -2.49 19.68 14.58
N THR A 415 -3.35 20.46 15.23
CA THR A 415 -2.96 21.63 16.02
C THR A 415 -2.66 21.29 17.48
N ARG A 416 -3.14 20.14 17.97
CA ARG A 416 -2.99 19.71 19.38
C ARG A 416 -1.72 18.87 19.62
N LYS A 417 -0.72 18.95 18.73
CA LYS A 417 0.48 18.10 18.83
C LYS A 417 1.25 18.29 20.14
N SER A 418 1.16 19.44 20.80
CA SER A 418 1.80 19.68 22.10
C SER A 418 1.22 18.82 23.23
N GLU A 419 -0.04 18.38 23.11
CA GLU A 419 -0.77 17.66 24.17
C GLU A 419 -0.47 16.15 24.17
N VAL A 420 0.02 15.60 23.05
CA VAL A 420 0.18 14.16 22.87
C VAL A 420 1.66 13.79 22.80
N ARG A 421 2.04 12.76 23.56
CA ARG A 421 3.39 12.18 23.58
C ARG A 421 3.31 10.65 23.53
N GLY A 422 4.26 10.01 22.87
CA GLY A 422 4.38 8.54 22.82
C GLY A 422 4.14 7.94 21.44
N GLU A 423 3.85 6.63 21.43
CA GLU A 423 3.54 5.87 20.22
C GLU A 423 2.06 5.98 19.85
N LEU A 424 1.80 6.35 18.60
CA LEU A 424 0.46 6.48 18.00
C LEU A 424 0.35 5.47 16.86
N PHE A 425 -0.84 4.92 16.65
CA PHE A 425 -1.07 3.92 15.61
C PHE A 425 -2.14 4.43 14.66
N ALA A 426 -1.90 4.32 13.35
CA ALA A 426 -2.88 4.64 12.33
C ALA A 426 -2.85 3.54 11.27
N PRO A 427 -3.91 2.71 11.16
CA PRO A 427 -3.99 1.73 10.08
C PRO A 427 -4.07 2.44 8.73
N THR A 428 -3.49 1.80 7.73
CA THR A 428 -3.49 2.28 6.35
C THR A 428 -3.94 1.15 5.42
N SER A 429 -4.71 1.49 4.39
CA SER A 429 -5.13 0.52 3.37
C SER A 429 -4.18 0.53 2.17
N ASP A 430 -4.43 -0.38 1.22
CA ASP A 430 -3.78 -0.40 -0.09
C ASP A 430 -4.57 0.38 -1.15
N VAL A 431 -5.64 1.07 -0.75
CA VAL A 431 -6.55 1.84 -1.63
C VAL A 431 -6.47 3.31 -1.24
N PHE A 432 -6.28 4.19 -2.21
CA PHE A 432 -6.34 5.64 -1.99
C PHE A 432 -7.68 6.05 -1.32
N PRO A 433 -7.71 6.98 -0.35
CA PRO A 433 -6.61 7.83 0.13
C PRO A 433 -5.71 7.17 1.19
N TYR A 434 -5.75 5.84 1.31
CA TYR A 434 -4.97 5.01 2.23
C TYR A 434 -5.32 5.16 3.71
N THR A 435 -6.19 6.08 4.08
CA THR A 435 -6.74 6.20 5.44
C THR A 435 -7.76 5.10 5.69
N VAL A 436 -7.75 4.53 6.90
CA VAL A 436 -8.77 3.57 7.33
C VAL A 436 -9.68 4.24 8.37
N TYR A 437 -10.95 4.44 8.02
CA TYR A 437 -11.97 4.98 8.89
C TYR A 437 -12.68 3.87 9.66
N THR A 438 -11.96 3.17 10.53
CA THR A 438 -12.64 2.37 11.56
C THR A 438 -13.04 3.33 12.67
N ASN A 439 -14.28 3.83 12.66
CA ASN A 439 -14.86 4.51 13.81
C ASN A 439 -14.96 3.49 14.96
N PRO A 440 -14.16 3.59 16.04
CA PRO A 440 -14.15 2.58 17.10
C PRO A 440 -15.43 2.60 17.96
N TYR A 441 -16.37 3.53 17.72
CA TYR A 441 -17.53 3.78 18.56
C TYR A 441 -18.89 3.39 17.97
N ASN A 442 -18.95 2.74 16.79
CA ASN A 442 -20.22 2.29 16.20
C ASN A 442 -20.47 0.77 16.30
N ILE A 443 -19.82 0.06 17.23
CA ILE A 443 -20.02 -1.40 17.41
C ILE A 443 -20.68 -1.81 18.74
N PHE A 444 -20.95 -0.89 19.66
CA PHE A 444 -21.75 -1.16 20.87
C PHE A 444 -22.53 0.07 21.33
N ASP A 445 -23.63 0.41 20.66
CA ASP A 445 -24.78 1.04 21.30
C ASP A 445 -25.94 1.15 20.31
N TYR A 446 -26.67 0.04 20.13
CA TYR A 446 -28.13 0.07 19.92
C TYR A 446 -28.70 -1.27 20.38
N GLY A 447 -29.29 -1.24 21.58
CA GLY A 447 -30.37 -2.15 21.96
C GLY A 447 -30.06 -3.25 22.97
N ILE A 448 -29.80 -2.90 24.24
CA ILE A 448 -30.63 -3.41 25.36
C ILE A 448 -30.78 -2.28 26.38
N ASN A 449 -31.87 -1.52 26.27
CA ASN A 449 -32.46 -0.83 27.41
C ASN A 449 -33.41 -1.82 28.10
N ALA A 450 -33.00 -2.33 29.25
CA ALA A 450 -33.93 -2.85 30.24
C ALA A 450 -33.35 -2.67 31.66
N GLY A 451 -33.69 -1.54 32.28
CA GLY A 451 -34.13 -1.47 33.67
C GLY A 451 -33.11 -1.68 34.79
N ASN A 452 -32.70 -0.56 35.39
CA ASN A 452 -32.60 -0.30 36.84
C ASN A 452 -32.49 -1.50 37.81
N HIS A 453 -31.32 -1.65 38.46
CA HIS A 453 -31.12 -1.27 39.87
C HIS A 453 -29.75 -1.77 40.38
N GLN A 454 -28.92 -0.83 40.84
CA GLN A 454 -27.89 -1.01 41.88
C GLN A 454 -28.57 -1.36 43.24
N PRO A 455 -27.89 -1.83 44.33
CA PRO A 455 -26.44 -1.78 44.61
C PRO A 455 -25.81 -2.96 45.42
N ARG A 456 -24.48 -2.86 45.60
CA ARG A 456 -23.66 -3.13 46.82
C ARG A 456 -23.41 -4.56 47.35
N GLN A 457 -22.09 -4.82 47.45
CA GLN A 457 -21.33 -5.40 48.58
C GLN A 457 -21.86 -6.66 49.30
N ARG A 458 -21.04 -7.72 49.33
CA ARG A 458 -20.29 -8.16 50.53
C ARG A 458 -19.46 -9.43 50.28
N ASN A 459 -18.27 -9.45 50.85
CA ASN A 459 -17.44 -10.63 51.15
C ASN A 459 -18.24 -11.66 51.96
N PHE A 460 -17.94 -12.97 51.81
CA PHE A 460 -17.43 -13.81 52.89
C PHE A 460 -17.06 -15.22 52.41
N SER A 461 -15.92 -15.69 52.91
CA SER A 461 -15.37 -17.04 52.84
C SER A 461 -16.25 -18.10 53.51
N GLY A 462 -16.07 -19.39 53.19
CA GLY A 462 -16.44 -20.46 54.13
C GLY A 462 -16.69 -21.86 53.55
N MET A 463 -15.61 -22.64 53.55
CA MET A 463 -15.50 -24.11 53.59
C MET A 463 -16.64 -24.95 54.23
N PHE A 464 -16.78 -26.16 53.66
CA PHE A 464 -16.86 -27.51 54.31
C PHE A 464 -18.18 -28.33 54.34
N VAL A 465 -18.04 -29.54 53.75
CA VAL A 465 -18.44 -30.90 54.24
C VAL A 465 -19.74 -31.57 53.76
N ARG A 466 -19.50 -32.57 52.90
CA ARG A 466 -20.00 -33.97 52.83
C ARG A 466 -21.35 -34.35 53.47
N GLN A 467 -22.13 -35.07 52.66
CA GLN A 467 -22.69 -36.43 52.87
C GLN A 467 -23.41 -36.82 51.56
N SER A 468 -23.66 -38.06 51.12
CA SER A 468 -23.06 -39.40 51.20
C SER A 468 -24.10 -40.34 50.56
N ILE A 469 -23.66 -41.41 49.84
CA ILE A 469 -24.35 -42.72 49.68
C ILE A 469 -25.54 -42.76 48.66
N LYS A 470 -25.74 -43.73 47.74
CA LYS A 470 -25.10 -44.99 47.29
C LYS A 470 -25.67 -45.40 45.90
N ARG A 471 -24.78 -45.90 45.03
CA ARG A 471 -24.84 -47.10 44.13
C ARG A 471 -26.17 -47.53 43.46
N LEU A 472 -26.19 -47.71 42.13
CA LEU A 472 -26.20 -49.04 41.46
C LEU A 472 -26.00 -48.99 39.93
N ALA A 473 -25.13 -49.88 39.44
CA ALA A 473 -25.10 -50.57 38.13
C ALA A 473 -24.93 -49.79 36.80
N LEU A 474 -23.72 -49.89 36.22
CA LEU A 474 -23.49 -50.15 34.79
C LEU A 474 -23.55 -51.67 34.56
N PRO A 475 -23.78 -52.23 33.34
CA PRO A 475 -23.43 -51.71 32.02
C PRO A 475 -24.67 -51.61 31.10
N VAL A 476 -24.70 -50.86 29.99
CA VAL A 476 -24.21 -51.28 28.68
C VAL A 476 -23.94 -50.02 27.86
N ALA A 477 -22.69 -49.59 27.94
CA ALA A 477 -22.05 -48.56 27.15
C ALA A 477 -21.71 -49.02 25.71
N VAL A 478 -22.44 -50.00 25.16
CA VAL A 478 -22.15 -50.58 23.83
C VAL A 478 -23.08 -50.02 22.74
N ALA A 479 -24.29 -49.57 23.10
CA ALA A 479 -25.21 -48.95 22.14
C ALA A 479 -24.85 -47.48 21.81
N MET A 480 -24.26 -46.74 22.77
CA MET A 480 -23.82 -45.35 22.55
C MET A 480 -22.54 -45.25 21.72
N VAL A 481 -21.66 -46.25 21.75
CA VAL A 481 -20.40 -46.23 20.98
C VAL A 481 -20.66 -46.51 19.49
N LEU A 482 -21.72 -47.24 19.14
CA LEU A 482 -22.12 -47.46 17.74
C LEU A 482 -22.90 -46.26 17.15
N MET A 483 -23.68 -45.53 17.96
CA MET A 483 -24.33 -44.29 17.52
C MET A 483 -23.37 -43.10 17.37
N LEU A 484 -22.23 -43.12 18.07
CA LEU A 484 -21.19 -42.07 17.94
C LEU A 484 -20.26 -42.26 16.73
N VAL A 485 -20.33 -43.39 16.03
CA VAL A 485 -19.48 -43.67 14.85
C VAL A 485 -20.20 -43.35 13.51
N HIS A 486 -21.50 -43.04 13.54
CA HIS A 486 -22.24 -42.63 12.33
C HIS A 486 -22.52 -41.13 12.20
N HIS A 487 -22.19 -40.32 13.21
CA HIS A 487 -22.30 -38.85 13.15
C HIS A 487 -20.99 -38.13 13.52
N ALA A 488 -19.84 -38.81 13.42
CA ALA A 488 -18.55 -38.15 13.50
C ALA A 488 -18.28 -37.34 12.22
N HIS A 489 -18.93 -36.19 12.08
CA HIS A 489 -18.38 -35.11 11.26
C HIS A 489 -17.09 -34.63 11.94
N PRO A 490 -16.01 -34.41 11.17
CA PRO A 490 -14.71 -34.10 11.75
C PRO A 490 -14.76 -32.74 12.46
N VAL A 491 -14.27 -32.72 13.70
CA VAL A 491 -14.14 -31.58 14.64
C VAL A 491 -13.31 -30.40 14.09
N SER A 492 -12.92 -30.40 12.81
CA SER A 492 -12.24 -29.26 12.15
C SER A 492 -13.15 -28.40 11.27
N ALA A 493 -14.37 -28.85 10.96
CA ALA A 493 -15.31 -28.09 10.12
C ALA A 493 -15.89 -26.87 10.84
N ASP A 494 -16.11 -26.95 12.15
CA ASP A 494 -16.74 -25.88 12.96
C ASP A 494 -15.99 -24.54 12.83
N ARG A 495 -14.66 -24.54 12.98
CA ARG A 495 -13.88 -23.29 12.97
C ARG A 495 -13.94 -22.53 11.64
N PHE A 496 -14.03 -23.22 10.51
CA PHE A 496 -14.01 -22.54 9.20
C PHE A 496 -15.39 -22.03 8.81
N GLN A 497 -16.44 -22.80 9.10
CA GLN A 497 -17.82 -22.35 8.88
C GLN A 497 -18.12 -21.09 9.69
N ASP A 498 -17.73 -21.04 10.97
CA ASP A 498 -17.89 -19.86 11.84
C ASP A 498 -17.22 -18.57 11.32
N ASN A 499 -16.37 -18.66 10.31
CA ASN A 499 -15.48 -17.57 9.88
C ASN A 499 -15.49 -17.29 8.38
N ILE A 500 -16.37 -17.95 7.65
CA ILE A 500 -16.59 -17.72 6.23
C ILE A 500 -18.07 -17.37 6.06
N PHE A 501 -18.30 -16.18 5.54
CA PHE A 501 -19.63 -15.62 5.33
C PHE A 501 -19.92 -15.52 3.84
N PHE A 502 -21.20 -15.52 3.49
CA PHE A 502 -21.69 -15.28 2.15
C PHE A 502 -22.53 -14.00 2.19
N ASN A 503 -21.97 -12.95 1.62
CA ASN A 503 -22.58 -11.63 1.52
C ASN A 503 -23.51 -11.61 0.30
N TYR A 504 -24.79 -11.33 0.49
CA TYR A 504 -25.82 -11.27 -0.55
C TYR A 504 -26.08 -9.83 -0.96
N TYR A 505 -26.21 -9.61 -2.27
CA TYR A 505 -26.40 -8.30 -2.86
C TYR A 505 -27.68 -8.26 -3.69
N ASN A 506 -28.41 -7.14 -3.62
CA ASN A 506 -29.61 -6.89 -4.42
C ASN A 506 -29.27 -6.36 -5.83
N SER A 507 -30.28 -6.10 -6.66
CA SER A 507 -30.12 -5.52 -8.01
C SER A 507 -29.32 -4.21 -8.05
N SER A 508 -29.44 -3.36 -7.03
CA SER A 508 -28.65 -2.12 -6.89
C SER A 508 -27.16 -2.36 -6.58
N GLY A 509 -26.79 -3.58 -6.23
CA GLY A 509 -25.44 -3.92 -5.77
C GLY A 509 -25.20 -3.64 -4.29
N ASP A 510 -26.25 -3.36 -3.51
CA ASP A 510 -26.16 -3.12 -2.08
C ASP A 510 -26.17 -4.42 -1.29
N LEU A 511 -25.38 -4.49 -0.23
CA LEU A 511 -25.35 -5.62 0.71
C LEU A 511 -26.68 -5.69 1.47
N VAL A 512 -27.43 -6.77 1.29
CA VAL A 512 -28.73 -6.98 1.94
C VAL A 512 -28.71 -8.05 3.02
N HIS A 513 -27.80 -9.02 2.94
CA HIS A 513 -27.72 -10.09 3.93
C HIS A 513 -26.33 -10.70 4.05
N ILE A 514 -25.97 -11.16 5.25
CA ILE A 514 -24.74 -11.89 5.52
C ILE A 514 -25.13 -13.24 6.08
N TYR A 515 -24.79 -14.30 5.35
CA TYR A 515 -25.12 -15.67 5.72
C TYR A 515 -23.88 -16.43 6.21
N ASN A 516 -24.03 -17.20 7.29
CA ASN A 516 -23.01 -18.12 7.77
C ASN A 516 -23.60 -19.55 7.81
N LEU A 517 -22.83 -20.56 7.35
CA LEU A 517 -23.29 -21.96 7.36
C LEU A 517 -23.40 -22.58 8.76
N ALA A 518 -22.70 -22.03 9.75
CA ALA A 518 -22.77 -22.45 11.15
C ALA A 518 -23.97 -21.86 11.90
N GLU A 519 -24.51 -20.72 11.42
CA GLU A 519 -25.67 -20.08 12.01
C GLU A 519 -26.94 -20.67 11.40
N ASN A 520 -27.90 -21.07 12.24
CA ASN A 520 -29.22 -21.55 11.80
C ASN A 520 -30.12 -20.39 11.35
N ASN A 521 -29.56 -19.45 10.59
CA ASN A 521 -30.28 -18.30 10.06
C ASN A 521 -30.95 -18.72 8.76
N THR A 522 -32.28 -18.57 8.73
CA THR A 522 -33.05 -18.67 7.49
C THR A 522 -33.01 -17.30 6.83
N TYR A 523 -32.35 -17.20 5.68
CA TYR A 523 -32.49 -16.02 4.84
C TYR A 523 -33.91 -16.04 4.26
N GLU A 524 -34.67 -14.98 4.51
CA GLU A 524 -35.94 -14.77 3.81
C GLU A 524 -35.57 -14.24 2.42
N TYR A 525 -35.62 -15.15 1.45
CA TYR A 525 -35.38 -14.89 0.03
C TYR A 525 -36.19 -13.67 -0.43
N ASP A 526 -35.52 -12.68 -1.03
CA ASP A 526 -36.22 -11.57 -1.70
C ASP A 526 -36.78 -12.01 -3.08
N ASP A 527 -37.53 -11.12 -3.73
CA ASP A 527 -38.19 -11.41 -5.01
C ASP A 527 -37.21 -11.79 -6.15
N GLU A 528 -35.93 -11.42 -6.04
CA GLU A 528 -34.91 -11.68 -7.06
C GLU A 528 -34.04 -12.90 -6.70
N CYS A 529 -33.86 -13.17 -5.42
CA CYS A 529 -33.02 -14.23 -4.90
C CYS A 529 -33.86 -15.33 -4.23
N HIS A 530 -34.46 -16.22 -5.03
CA HIS A 530 -35.33 -17.31 -4.57
C HIS A 530 -34.97 -18.68 -5.19
N PRO A 531 -35.44 -19.81 -4.63
CA PRO A 531 -35.28 -21.12 -5.26
C PRO A 531 -35.74 -21.13 -6.73
N GLY A 532 -34.91 -21.69 -7.61
CA GLY A 532 -35.10 -21.65 -9.06
C GLY A 532 -34.47 -20.45 -9.79
N ALA A 533 -34.12 -19.37 -9.07
CA ALA A 533 -33.40 -18.23 -9.65
C ALA A 533 -31.96 -18.60 -10.06
N LYS A 534 -31.35 -17.72 -10.86
CA LYS A 534 -29.91 -17.77 -11.15
C LYS A 534 -29.13 -17.37 -9.91
N TYR A 535 -27.93 -17.92 -9.76
CA TYR A 535 -27.01 -17.48 -8.73
C TYR A 535 -25.58 -17.30 -9.23
N ALA A 536 -24.85 -16.40 -8.59
CA ALA A 536 -23.44 -16.15 -8.79
C ALA A 536 -22.72 -16.11 -7.44
N ILE A 537 -21.54 -16.72 -7.33
CA ILE A 537 -20.65 -16.52 -6.17
C ILE A 537 -19.29 -16.00 -6.64
N VAL A 538 -18.91 -14.86 -6.09
CA VAL A 538 -17.61 -14.20 -6.31
C VAL A 538 -16.64 -14.65 -5.23
N VAL A 539 -15.48 -15.17 -5.65
CA VAL A 539 -14.42 -15.66 -4.76
C VAL A 539 -13.12 -14.91 -5.08
N PHE A 540 -12.74 -13.98 -4.20
CA PHE A 540 -11.56 -13.14 -4.37
C PHE A 540 -10.26 -13.85 -3.90
N GLY A 541 -9.10 -13.19 -4.01
CA GLY A 541 -7.77 -13.77 -3.74
C GLY A 541 -7.13 -13.39 -2.39
N TRP A 542 -5.82 -13.61 -2.26
CA TRP A 542 -5.06 -13.22 -1.07
C TRP A 542 -4.96 -11.69 -0.95
N LYS A 543 -5.17 -11.15 0.26
CA LYS A 543 -5.19 -9.70 0.56
C LYS A 543 -6.32 -8.92 -0.12
N ILE A 544 -7.44 -9.58 -0.41
CA ILE A 544 -8.65 -8.99 -0.96
C ILE A 544 -9.81 -9.35 -0.04
N ASP A 545 -10.88 -8.57 -0.10
CA ASP A 545 -12.16 -8.74 0.58
C ASP A 545 -13.32 -8.41 -0.37
N CYS A 546 -14.57 -8.58 0.08
CA CYS A 546 -15.76 -8.27 -0.72
C CYS A 546 -15.91 -6.76 -1.02
N GLU A 547 -15.34 -5.90 -0.18
CA GLU A 547 -15.46 -4.45 -0.28
C GLU A 547 -14.46 -3.83 -1.26
N LYS A 548 -13.56 -4.65 -1.81
CA LYS A 548 -12.59 -4.18 -2.77
C LYS A 548 -13.27 -3.66 -4.03
N TYR A 549 -12.88 -2.48 -4.51
CA TYR A 549 -13.54 -1.78 -5.62
C TYR A 549 -13.86 -2.66 -6.84
N PHE A 550 -12.91 -3.47 -7.34
CA PHE A 550 -13.16 -4.33 -8.50
C PHE A 550 -14.03 -5.56 -8.18
N VAL A 551 -14.15 -5.94 -6.90
CA VAL A 551 -15.11 -6.95 -6.44
C VAL A 551 -16.50 -6.33 -6.40
N GLN A 552 -16.63 -5.10 -5.90
CA GLN A 552 -17.89 -4.33 -5.93
C GLN A 552 -18.34 -4.01 -7.36
N ASP A 553 -17.43 -3.61 -8.26
CA ASP A 553 -17.72 -3.44 -9.69
C ASP A 553 -18.21 -4.75 -10.32
N LEU A 554 -17.58 -5.88 -9.98
CA LEU A 554 -18.02 -7.18 -10.47
C LEU A 554 -19.40 -7.56 -9.92
N ILE A 555 -19.67 -7.29 -8.64
CA ILE A 555 -20.97 -7.52 -8.02
C ILE A 555 -22.03 -6.71 -8.78
N ARG A 556 -21.82 -5.40 -8.97
CA ARG A 556 -22.72 -4.54 -9.75
C ARG A 556 -22.94 -5.05 -11.18
N ASN A 557 -21.86 -5.42 -11.87
CA ASN A 557 -21.96 -5.98 -13.22
C ASN A 557 -22.74 -7.30 -13.23
N LEU A 558 -22.61 -8.15 -12.21
CA LEU A 558 -23.37 -9.40 -12.12
C LEU A 558 -24.82 -9.16 -11.72
N THR A 559 -25.12 -8.18 -10.86
CA THR A 559 -26.50 -7.85 -10.51
C THR A 559 -27.23 -7.26 -11.71
N GLU A 560 -26.56 -6.39 -12.48
CA GLU A 560 -27.11 -5.77 -13.69
C GLU A 560 -27.25 -6.74 -14.88
N TYR A 561 -26.16 -7.37 -15.32
CA TYR A 561 -26.14 -8.13 -16.57
C TYR A 561 -26.61 -9.58 -16.42
N ARG A 562 -26.58 -10.13 -15.20
CA ARG A 562 -26.94 -11.52 -14.93
C ARG A 562 -28.25 -11.65 -14.16
N GLY A 563 -28.42 -10.84 -13.12
CA GLY A 563 -29.55 -10.90 -12.18
C GLY A 563 -29.58 -12.19 -11.34
N GLY A 564 -30.58 -12.28 -10.45
CA GLY A 564 -30.71 -13.36 -9.49
C GLY A 564 -29.81 -13.16 -8.26
N CYS A 565 -29.57 -14.23 -7.49
CA CYS A 565 -28.74 -14.17 -6.28
C CYS A 565 -27.27 -13.90 -6.61
N VAL A 566 -26.77 -12.70 -6.29
CA VAL A 566 -25.32 -12.42 -6.34
C VAL A 566 -24.74 -12.47 -4.94
N MET A 567 -23.75 -13.34 -4.76
CA MET A 567 -23.07 -13.55 -3.48
C MET A 567 -21.57 -13.28 -3.60
N CYS A 568 -20.97 -12.74 -2.54
CA CYS A 568 -19.53 -12.73 -2.36
C CYS A 568 -19.15 -13.63 -1.17
N MET A 569 -18.22 -14.56 -1.40
CA MET A 569 -17.69 -15.41 -0.32
C MET A 569 -16.67 -14.61 0.48
N ASN A 570 -17.08 -14.07 1.62
CA ASN A 570 -16.17 -13.39 2.55
C ASN A 570 -15.43 -14.43 3.41
N TYR A 571 -14.14 -14.58 3.14
CA TYR A 571 -13.24 -15.40 3.96
C TYR A 571 -12.05 -14.58 4.48
N ASP A 572 -12.28 -13.30 4.81
CA ASP A 572 -11.26 -12.29 5.14
C ASP A 572 -10.34 -12.71 6.27
N ARG A 573 -10.87 -13.41 7.28
CA ARG A 573 -10.08 -13.99 8.38
C ARG A 573 -8.91 -14.83 7.88
N PHE A 574 -9.05 -15.45 6.72
CA PHE A 574 -8.01 -16.26 6.08
C PHE A 574 -7.35 -15.52 4.92
N ALA A 575 -8.11 -14.82 4.07
CA ALA A 575 -7.59 -14.06 2.93
C ALA A 575 -6.62 -12.95 3.36
N GLN A 576 -6.78 -12.40 4.57
CA GLN A 576 -5.93 -11.34 5.10
C GLN A 576 -4.71 -11.83 5.88
N LEU A 577 -4.49 -13.16 5.97
CA LEU A 577 -3.33 -13.70 6.68
C LEU A 577 -2.01 -13.09 6.16
N PRO A 578 -1.05 -12.76 7.05
CA PRO A 578 0.15 -11.99 6.69
C PRO A 578 1.10 -12.73 5.76
N THR A 579 0.99 -14.07 5.67
CA THR A 579 1.81 -14.88 4.79
C THR A 579 0.95 -15.78 3.91
N TYR A 580 1.21 -15.74 2.61
CA TYR A 580 0.54 -16.59 1.63
C TYR A 580 0.65 -18.08 1.96
N ALA A 581 1.79 -18.53 2.51
CA ALA A 581 1.99 -19.90 2.94
C ALA A 581 1.04 -20.34 4.08
N ARG A 582 0.53 -19.42 4.90
CA ARG A 582 -0.50 -19.75 5.91
C ARG A 582 -1.88 -19.86 5.28
N LEU A 583 -2.25 -18.95 4.38
CA LEU A 583 -3.48 -19.06 3.60
C LEU A 583 -3.53 -20.39 2.83
N ARG A 584 -2.46 -20.73 2.11
CA ARG A 584 -2.38 -21.96 1.31
C ARG A 584 -2.48 -23.23 2.15
N ARG A 585 -2.05 -23.22 3.41
CA ARG A 585 -2.23 -24.36 4.33
C ARG A 585 -3.70 -24.63 4.67
N ASN A 586 -4.54 -23.60 4.59
CA ASN A 586 -5.97 -23.70 4.85
C ASN A 586 -6.78 -23.94 3.57
N PHE A 587 -6.13 -24.15 2.42
CA PHE A 587 -6.80 -24.23 1.10
C PHE A 587 -7.95 -25.24 1.08
N LYS A 588 -7.70 -26.44 1.63
CA LYS A 588 -8.70 -27.53 1.66
C LYS A 588 -9.92 -27.18 2.48
N ASP A 589 -9.70 -26.59 3.64
CA ASP A 589 -10.78 -26.24 4.55
C ASP A 589 -11.62 -25.07 3.97
N ILE A 590 -10.97 -24.08 3.34
CA ILE A 590 -11.66 -22.93 2.73
C ILE A 590 -12.56 -23.38 1.56
N TYR A 591 -12.04 -24.15 0.60
CA TYR A 591 -12.90 -24.61 -0.51
C TYR A 591 -13.97 -25.59 -0.04
N GLY A 592 -13.73 -26.32 1.05
CA GLY A 592 -14.70 -27.19 1.69
C GLY A 592 -15.96 -26.45 2.13
N VAL A 593 -15.82 -25.22 2.64
CA VAL A 593 -16.98 -24.38 3.01
C VAL A 593 -17.74 -23.89 1.77
N LEU A 594 -17.03 -23.48 0.70
CA LEU A 594 -17.69 -23.12 -0.56
C LEU A 594 -18.45 -24.30 -1.16
N LYS A 595 -17.87 -25.50 -1.13
CA LYS A 595 -18.54 -26.74 -1.55
C LYS A 595 -19.85 -26.96 -0.78
N GLN A 596 -19.80 -26.85 0.55
CA GLN A 596 -20.99 -27.01 1.40
C GLN A 596 -22.05 -25.94 1.09
N LYS A 597 -21.65 -24.71 0.76
CA LYS A 597 -22.59 -23.69 0.31
C LYS A 597 -23.30 -24.07 -0.98
N LEU A 598 -22.59 -24.65 -1.95
CA LEU A 598 -23.20 -25.15 -3.19
C LEU A 598 -24.19 -26.29 -2.93
N GLU A 599 -23.84 -27.22 -2.03
CA GLU A 599 -24.73 -28.30 -1.58
C GLU A 599 -25.98 -27.75 -0.87
N PHE A 600 -25.81 -26.72 -0.03
CA PHE A 600 -26.89 -26.02 0.63
C PHE A 600 -27.83 -25.35 -0.38
N LEU A 601 -27.30 -24.59 -1.34
CA LEU A 601 -28.11 -23.92 -2.37
C LEU A 601 -28.94 -24.93 -3.18
N GLU A 602 -28.35 -26.06 -3.57
CA GLU A 602 -29.09 -27.11 -4.28
C GLU A 602 -30.22 -27.71 -3.42
N LYS A 603 -29.95 -27.96 -2.14
CA LYS A 603 -30.96 -28.46 -1.19
C LYS A 603 -32.13 -27.48 -1.02
N GLU A 604 -31.84 -26.19 -1.06
CA GLU A 604 -32.82 -25.11 -1.02
C GLU A 604 -33.58 -24.93 -2.35
N GLY A 605 -33.20 -25.65 -3.42
CA GLY A 605 -33.89 -25.62 -4.70
C GLY A 605 -33.24 -24.74 -5.78
N PHE A 606 -32.01 -24.26 -5.56
CA PHE A 606 -31.24 -23.60 -6.61
C PHE A 606 -30.63 -24.63 -7.56
N SER A 607 -30.97 -24.57 -8.85
CA SER A 607 -30.42 -25.49 -9.85
C SER A 607 -28.93 -25.20 -10.12
N PRO A 608 -28.04 -26.20 -10.09
CA PRO A 608 -26.63 -26.05 -10.48
C PRO A 608 -26.44 -25.59 -11.94
N ASP A 609 -27.44 -25.86 -12.78
CA ASP A 609 -27.49 -25.40 -14.17
C ASP A 609 -27.77 -23.91 -14.32
N ASN A 610 -28.14 -23.26 -13.22
CA ASN A 610 -28.27 -21.82 -13.12
C ASN A 610 -27.14 -21.18 -12.30
N GLY A 611 -26.13 -21.95 -11.89
CA GLY A 611 -25.02 -21.47 -11.06
C GLY A 611 -23.83 -20.94 -11.84
N PHE A 612 -23.24 -19.84 -11.36
CA PHE A 612 -22.03 -19.23 -11.89
C PHE A 612 -21.02 -19.00 -10.77
N LEU A 613 -19.74 -19.30 -10.99
CA LEU A 613 -18.68 -18.88 -10.08
C LEU A 613 -17.70 -17.97 -10.81
N TYR A 614 -17.31 -16.89 -10.14
CA TYR A 614 -16.13 -16.13 -10.50
C TYR A 614 -15.04 -16.36 -9.46
N GLY A 615 -13.81 -16.60 -9.91
CA GLY A 615 -12.68 -16.75 -9.02
C GLY A 615 -11.46 -15.96 -9.50
N PHE A 616 -10.82 -15.20 -8.61
CA PHE A 616 -9.58 -14.48 -8.90
C PHE A 616 -8.40 -15.03 -8.07
N SER A 617 -7.23 -15.23 -8.68
CA SER A 617 -5.99 -15.60 -7.97
C SER A 617 -6.16 -16.88 -7.13
N PHE A 618 -5.94 -16.81 -5.81
CA PHE A 618 -6.22 -17.90 -4.87
C PHE A 618 -7.70 -18.29 -4.84
N GLY A 619 -8.61 -17.32 -4.99
CA GLY A 619 -10.05 -17.57 -5.11
C GLY A 619 -10.42 -18.38 -6.35
N ALA A 620 -9.66 -18.24 -7.44
CA ALA A 620 -9.83 -19.10 -8.62
C ALA A 620 -9.51 -20.57 -8.30
N GLN A 621 -8.43 -20.83 -7.55
CA GLN A 621 -8.12 -22.18 -7.06
C GLN A 621 -9.24 -22.72 -6.16
N VAL A 622 -9.78 -21.87 -5.27
CA VAL A 622 -10.88 -22.24 -4.35
C VAL A 622 -12.14 -22.58 -5.14
N ALA A 623 -12.58 -21.73 -6.07
CA ALA A 623 -13.77 -21.95 -6.89
C ALA A 623 -13.66 -23.22 -7.74
N LEU A 624 -12.52 -23.42 -8.40
CA LEU A 624 -12.28 -24.60 -9.24
C LEU A 624 -12.24 -25.90 -8.43
N ALA A 625 -11.61 -25.90 -7.26
CA ALA A 625 -11.56 -27.06 -6.38
C ALA A 625 -12.92 -27.38 -5.76
N ALA A 626 -13.61 -26.36 -5.22
CA ALA A 626 -14.94 -26.52 -4.63
C ALA A 626 -15.95 -27.08 -5.63
N ALA A 627 -16.02 -26.50 -6.84
CA ALA A 627 -16.96 -26.95 -7.86
C ALA A 627 -16.66 -28.38 -8.35
N LYS A 628 -15.36 -28.73 -8.50
CA LYS A 628 -14.96 -30.10 -8.84
C LYS A 628 -15.37 -31.12 -7.78
N GLU A 629 -15.19 -30.80 -6.50
CA GLU A 629 -15.58 -31.68 -5.39
C GLU A 629 -17.10 -31.71 -5.14
N TYR A 630 -17.80 -30.62 -5.47
CA TYR A 630 -19.26 -30.55 -5.45
C TYR A 630 -19.89 -31.48 -6.50
N GLY A 631 -19.26 -31.58 -7.68
CA GLY A 631 -19.58 -32.59 -8.67
C GLY A 631 -18.94 -32.30 -10.02
N THR A 632 -18.40 -33.34 -10.67
CA THR A 632 -17.75 -33.19 -11.98
C THR A 632 -18.74 -32.65 -13.01
N ARG A 633 -18.44 -31.46 -13.56
CA ARG A 633 -19.25 -30.73 -14.55
C ARG A 633 -20.70 -30.51 -14.11
N LYS A 634 -20.93 -30.43 -12.80
CA LYS A 634 -22.27 -30.24 -12.22
C LYS A 634 -22.74 -28.79 -12.34
N LEU A 635 -21.86 -27.84 -12.03
CA LEU A 635 -22.14 -26.41 -12.17
C LEU A 635 -22.16 -25.97 -13.64
N LYS A 636 -23.01 -25.00 -14.01
CA LYS A 636 -23.06 -24.46 -15.38
C LYS A 636 -21.73 -23.85 -15.81
N GLU A 637 -21.22 -22.88 -15.06
CA GLU A 637 -20.15 -22.02 -15.58
C GLU A 637 -19.21 -21.48 -14.50
N ILE A 638 -17.92 -21.40 -14.84
CA ILE A 638 -16.89 -20.76 -14.01
C ILE A 638 -16.01 -19.87 -14.88
N ASP A 639 -15.83 -18.62 -14.46
CA ASP A 639 -14.85 -17.71 -15.03
C ASP A 639 -13.73 -17.49 -14.01
N ALA A 640 -12.52 -17.92 -14.38
CA ALA A 640 -11.35 -17.93 -13.52
C ALA A 640 -10.32 -16.90 -14.02
N CYS A 641 -10.16 -15.84 -13.23
CA CYS A 641 -9.27 -14.74 -13.55
C CYS A 641 -7.89 -14.95 -12.92
N ASP A 642 -6.88 -15.11 -13.78
CA ASP A 642 -5.46 -15.28 -13.49
C ASP A 642 -5.19 -16.20 -12.30
N ILE A 643 -5.57 -17.48 -12.46
CA ILE A 643 -5.44 -18.53 -11.45
C ILE A 643 -4.03 -18.52 -10.87
N VAL A 644 -3.89 -18.48 -9.55
CA VAL A 644 -2.55 -18.42 -8.93
C VAL A 644 -1.79 -19.73 -9.14
N GLY A 645 -0.57 -19.65 -9.66
CA GLY A 645 0.34 -20.79 -9.84
C GLY A 645 1.27 -21.00 -8.65
N THR A 646 1.56 -19.94 -7.88
CA THR A 646 2.51 -20.00 -6.76
C THR A 646 2.08 -21.01 -5.71
N GLY A 647 2.87 -22.08 -5.55
CA GLY A 647 2.60 -23.17 -4.60
C GLY A 647 1.55 -24.20 -5.05
N PHE A 648 1.08 -24.10 -6.31
CA PHE A 648 0.15 -25.03 -6.96
C PHE A 648 0.75 -25.67 -8.21
N ASP A 649 1.56 -24.93 -8.98
CA ASP A 649 2.32 -25.40 -10.14
C ASP A 649 3.53 -26.24 -9.68
N THR A 650 3.29 -27.48 -9.25
CA THR A 650 4.33 -28.35 -8.63
C THR A 650 5.03 -29.27 -9.63
N THR A 651 4.36 -29.75 -10.69
CA THR A 651 4.95 -30.48 -11.84
C THR A 651 3.98 -30.52 -13.04
N ASP A 652 4.49 -30.47 -14.28
CA ASP A 652 3.67 -30.54 -15.52
C ASP A 652 2.89 -31.86 -15.70
N VAL A 653 3.32 -32.94 -15.03
CA VAL A 653 2.74 -34.29 -15.17
C VAL A 653 1.39 -34.46 -14.46
N ASN A 654 1.02 -33.52 -13.58
CA ASN A 654 -0.24 -33.55 -12.80
C ASN A 654 -1.02 -32.22 -12.90
N ALA A 655 -0.93 -31.54 -14.05
CA ALA A 655 -1.66 -30.30 -14.25
C ALA A 655 -3.18 -30.52 -14.01
N PRO A 656 -3.82 -29.72 -13.15
CA PRO A 656 -5.24 -29.89 -12.86
C PRO A 656 -6.07 -29.64 -14.12
N ASN A 657 -6.89 -30.62 -14.52
CA ASN A 657 -7.87 -30.43 -15.58
C ASN A 657 -9.06 -29.63 -15.06
N HIS A 658 -9.02 -28.30 -15.24
CA HIS A 658 -10.06 -27.40 -14.76
C HIS A 658 -11.40 -27.57 -15.49
N ARG A 659 -11.43 -28.14 -16.71
CA ARG A 659 -12.67 -28.43 -17.46
C ARG A 659 -13.64 -29.32 -16.70
N THR A 660 -13.18 -30.09 -15.71
CA THR A 660 -14.06 -30.95 -14.91
C THR A 660 -14.83 -30.19 -13.83
N ALA A 661 -14.49 -28.93 -13.54
CA ALA A 661 -15.12 -28.15 -12.47
C ALA A 661 -16.54 -27.68 -12.82
N ALA A 662 -16.84 -27.42 -14.10
CA ALA A 662 -18.16 -26.98 -14.58
C ALA A 662 -18.42 -27.38 -16.04
N LYS A 663 -19.64 -27.19 -16.53
CA LYS A 663 -20.01 -27.47 -17.92
C LYS A 663 -19.24 -26.58 -18.89
N ASN A 664 -19.00 -25.32 -18.54
CA ASN A 664 -18.06 -24.41 -19.19
C ASN A 664 -17.09 -23.78 -18.17
N VAL A 665 -15.82 -23.62 -18.55
CA VAL A 665 -14.78 -23.01 -17.70
C VAL A 665 -13.92 -22.13 -18.58
N GLN A 666 -13.97 -20.82 -18.35
CA GLN A 666 -13.14 -19.82 -19.01
C GLN A 666 -12.02 -19.41 -18.07
N CYS A 667 -10.78 -19.36 -18.56
CA CYS A 667 -9.62 -18.94 -17.80
C CYS A 667 -8.92 -17.77 -18.50
N ILE A 668 -8.64 -16.71 -17.75
CA ILE A 668 -8.09 -15.47 -18.28
C ILE A 668 -6.69 -15.30 -17.72
N HIS A 669 -5.69 -15.46 -18.59
CA HIS A 669 -4.27 -15.45 -18.24
C HIS A 669 -3.68 -14.09 -18.57
N THR A 670 -3.23 -13.39 -17.54
CA THR A 670 -2.70 -12.02 -17.63
C THR A 670 -1.29 -11.89 -17.09
N SER A 671 -0.83 -12.83 -16.25
CA SER A 671 0.46 -12.75 -15.61
C SER A 671 1.28 -14.06 -15.62
N ARG A 672 2.61 -13.90 -15.50
CA ARG A 672 3.55 -15.02 -15.29
C ARG A 672 4.22 -14.99 -13.92
N ASN A 673 4.18 -13.86 -13.22
CA ASN A 673 4.82 -13.70 -11.91
C ASN A 673 4.04 -14.43 -10.80
N TYR A 674 2.70 -14.40 -10.86
CA TYR A 674 1.84 -15.06 -9.87
C TYR A 674 0.86 -16.05 -10.50
N GLY A 675 0.39 -15.78 -11.72
CA GLY A 675 -0.51 -16.64 -12.47
C GLY A 675 0.08 -18.01 -12.82
N THR A 676 -0.79 -18.99 -13.04
CA THR A 676 -0.43 -20.36 -13.38
C THR A 676 0.23 -20.45 -14.74
N ARG A 677 1.15 -21.41 -14.86
CA ARG A 677 1.75 -21.81 -16.13
C ARG A 677 0.87 -22.78 -16.92
N HIS A 678 -0.13 -23.38 -16.28
CA HIS A 678 -1.05 -24.31 -16.92
C HIS A 678 -2.14 -23.55 -17.70
N ARG A 679 -1.89 -23.33 -19.00
CA ARG A 679 -2.73 -22.49 -19.89
C ARG A 679 -3.51 -23.28 -20.93
N THR A 680 -3.78 -24.56 -20.62
CA THR A 680 -4.48 -25.51 -21.51
C THR A 680 -5.52 -26.34 -20.75
N SER A 681 -5.76 -26.00 -19.49
CA SER A 681 -6.57 -26.76 -18.55
C SER A 681 -8.03 -26.33 -18.52
N CYS A 682 -8.40 -25.24 -19.21
CA CYS A 682 -9.77 -24.71 -19.24
C CYS A 682 -10.41 -24.93 -20.61
N HIS A 683 -11.72 -24.68 -20.74
CA HIS A 683 -12.39 -24.81 -22.03
C HIS A 683 -11.92 -23.69 -22.97
N GLN A 684 -11.95 -22.44 -22.49
CA GLN A 684 -11.34 -21.29 -23.15
C GLN A 684 -10.20 -20.77 -22.29
N ASP A 685 -8.99 -20.70 -22.84
CA ASP A 685 -7.82 -20.13 -22.19
C ASP A 685 -7.46 -18.81 -22.89
N TRP A 686 -7.95 -17.68 -22.37
CA TRP A 686 -7.67 -16.35 -22.89
C TRP A 686 -6.27 -15.90 -22.51
N ILE A 687 -5.44 -15.69 -23.51
CA ILE A 687 -4.07 -15.22 -23.42
C ILE A 687 -4.07 -13.73 -23.71
N MET A 688 -4.09 -12.91 -22.65
CA MET A 688 -4.33 -11.48 -22.74
C MET A 688 -3.04 -10.69 -22.98
N GLY A 689 -3.10 -9.63 -23.78
CA GLY A 689 -2.00 -8.66 -23.92
C GLY A 689 -0.70 -9.28 -24.42
N ASP A 690 0.41 -9.05 -23.71
CA ASP A 690 1.71 -9.62 -24.04
C ASP A 690 1.77 -11.11 -23.67
N CYS A 691 1.16 -11.94 -24.52
CA CYS A 691 1.11 -13.40 -24.42
C CYS A 691 0.63 -13.92 -23.05
N GLY A 692 -0.24 -13.19 -22.36
CA GLY A 692 -0.70 -13.51 -21.01
C GLY A 692 0.40 -13.47 -19.96
N ILE A 693 1.53 -12.82 -20.24
CA ILE A 693 2.70 -12.73 -19.35
C ILE A 693 2.70 -11.38 -18.64
N ASN A 694 2.46 -10.30 -19.39
CA ASN A 694 2.42 -8.93 -18.89
C ASN A 694 1.26 -8.15 -19.49
N GLN A 695 0.67 -7.24 -18.71
CA GLN A 695 -0.33 -6.31 -19.20
C GLN A 695 0.23 -4.89 -19.22
N LEU A 696 -0.12 -4.12 -20.25
CA LEU A 696 0.23 -2.70 -20.31
C LEU A 696 -0.40 -1.92 -19.16
N ALA A 697 -1.62 -2.30 -18.77
CA ALA A 697 -2.35 -1.78 -17.62
C ALA A 697 -1.83 -2.28 -16.25
N ALA A 698 -0.76 -3.09 -16.19
CA ALA A 698 -0.17 -3.57 -14.93
C ALA A 698 0.03 -2.50 -13.84
N PRO A 699 0.39 -1.24 -14.16
CA PRO A 699 0.51 -0.18 -13.15
C PRO A 699 -0.78 0.19 -12.42
N LEU A 700 -1.97 -0.14 -12.96
CA LEU A 700 -3.26 0.20 -12.35
C LEU A 700 -3.67 -0.74 -11.20
N SER A 701 -2.98 -1.87 -11.05
CA SER A 701 -3.28 -2.85 -10.01
C SER A 701 -2.10 -3.03 -9.04
N PRO A 702 -2.33 -3.07 -7.72
CA PRO A 702 -1.26 -3.32 -6.75
C PRO A 702 -0.64 -4.72 -6.88
N TRP A 703 -1.33 -5.66 -7.55
CA TRP A 703 -0.80 -6.98 -7.88
C TRP A 703 -0.15 -7.04 -9.28
N GLY A 704 0.04 -5.91 -9.94
CA GLY A 704 0.61 -5.83 -11.29
C GLY A 704 -0.29 -6.51 -12.32
N SER A 705 0.33 -7.14 -13.33
CA SER A 705 -0.39 -7.87 -14.39
C SER A 705 -1.37 -8.92 -13.84
N HIS A 706 -1.11 -9.48 -12.65
CA HIS A 706 -1.99 -10.46 -12.00
C HIS A 706 -3.34 -9.85 -11.65
N GLY A 707 -3.35 -8.72 -10.95
CA GLY A 707 -4.59 -8.06 -10.55
C GLY A 707 -5.25 -7.25 -11.65
N VAL A 708 -4.59 -7.02 -12.80
CA VAL A 708 -5.24 -6.42 -13.98
C VAL A 708 -6.32 -7.33 -14.54
N CYS A 709 -6.25 -8.64 -14.30
CA CYS A 709 -7.27 -9.58 -14.75
C CYS A 709 -8.69 -9.14 -14.37
N THR A 710 -8.90 -8.74 -13.11
CA THR A 710 -10.23 -8.32 -12.62
C THR A 710 -10.71 -7.05 -13.32
N LEU A 711 -9.80 -6.12 -13.64
CA LEU A 711 -10.13 -4.89 -14.37
C LEU A 711 -10.54 -5.18 -15.81
N LEU A 712 -9.79 -6.05 -16.52
CA LEU A 712 -10.13 -6.47 -17.87
C LEU A 712 -11.47 -7.21 -17.90
N TYR A 713 -11.71 -8.07 -16.90
CA TYR A 713 -12.95 -8.82 -16.81
C TYR A 713 -14.17 -7.92 -16.53
N ASN A 714 -14.03 -6.93 -15.64
CA ASN A 714 -15.10 -5.95 -15.40
C ASN A 714 -15.35 -5.06 -16.63
N ALA A 715 -14.29 -4.60 -17.31
CA ALA A 715 -14.43 -3.85 -18.55
C ALA A 715 -15.12 -4.67 -19.65
N ALA A 716 -14.99 -6.00 -19.63
CA ALA A 716 -15.59 -6.89 -20.62
C ALA A 716 -17.12 -6.98 -20.59
N PHE A 717 -17.78 -6.39 -19.58
CA PHE A 717 -19.23 -6.26 -19.57
C PHE A 717 -19.72 -5.24 -20.61
N GLU A 718 -18.99 -4.12 -20.77
CA GLU A 718 -19.35 -3.01 -21.65
C GLU A 718 -18.46 -2.91 -22.90
N HIS A 719 -17.26 -3.48 -22.85
CA HIS A 719 -16.25 -3.30 -23.90
C HIS A 719 -15.70 -4.63 -24.42
N ASP A 720 -15.67 -4.77 -25.74
CA ASP A 720 -15.35 -6.03 -26.36
C ASP A 720 -13.84 -6.32 -26.40
N PHE A 721 -13.42 -7.39 -25.73
CA PHE A 721 -12.09 -8.00 -25.87
C PHE A 721 -12.16 -9.12 -26.92
N LEU A 722 -12.10 -8.74 -28.18
CA LEU A 722 -12.28 -9.65 -29.31
C LEU A 722 -11.12 -10.64 -29.46
N ALA A 723 -11.46 -11.89 -29.78
CA ALA A 723 -10.50 -12.90 -30.18
C ALA A 723 -9.78 -12.50 -31.48
N ARG A 724 -8.45 -12.61 -31.46
CA ARG A 724 -7.54 -12.33 -32.57
C ARG A 724 -6.63 -13.52 -32.84
N ALA A 725 -6.06 -13.52 -34.04
CA ALA A 725 -5.01 -14.47 -34.41
C ALA A 725 -3.85 -14.38 -33.42
N LYS A 726 -3.24 -15.53 -33.12
CA LYS A 726 -2.11 -15.61 -32.21
C LYS A 726 -0.97 -14.69 -32.68
N PRO A 727 -0.47 -13.78 -31.84
CA PRO A 727 0.71 -12.98 -32.17
C PRO A 727 1.91 -13.89 -32.46
N SER A 728 2.74 -13.50 -33.43
CA SER A 728 3.90 -14.30 -33.87
C SER A 728 4.93 -14.53 -32.76
N ASN A 729 5.03 -13.60 -31.81
CA ASN A 729 5.90 -13.70 -30.63
C ASN A 729 5.33 -14.57 -29.51
N CYS A 730 4.07 -15.01 -29.60
CA CYS A 730 3.45 -15.86 -28.57
C CYS A 730 3.57 -17.35 -28.90
N THR A 731 3.90 -18.12 -27.86
CA THR A 731 3.85 -19.59 -27.88
C THR A 731 2.43 -20.07 -27.57
N SER A 732 2.01 -21.15 -28.22
CA SER A 732 0.72 -21.78 -27.95
C SER A 732 0.82 -23.29 -28.10
N GLU A 733 0.19 -24.01 -27.18
CA GLU A 733 0.12 -25.47 -27.17
C GLU A 733 -1.22 -25.97 -27.75
N SER A 734 -2.27 -25.14 -27.68
CA SER A 734 -3.62 -25.51 -28.12
C SER A 734 -4.36 -24.32 -28.77
N GLU A 735 -3.69 -23.65 -29.71
CA GLU A 735 -4.22 -22.49 -30.43
C GLU A 735 -5.56 -22.82 -31.11
N VAL A 736 -6.57 -21.97 -30.87
CA VAL A 736 -7.81 -22.00 -31.65
C VAL A 736 -7.54 -21.37 -33.02
N ARG A 737 -7.86 -22.09 -34.11
CA ARG A 737 -7.64 -21.59 -35.48
C ARG A 737 -8.83 -20.83 -36.07
N SER A 738 -10.01 -20.98 -35.50
CA SER A 738 -11.24 -20.34 -35.97
C SER A 738 -12.24 -20.15 -34.81
N TRP A 739 -12.92 -19.01 -34.79
CA TRP A 739 -13.98 -18.68 -33.83
C TRP A 739 -15.08 -17.89 -34.55
N PRO A 740 -16.30 -17.84 -33.99
CA PRO A 740 -17.38 -17.01 -34.52
C PRO A 740 -16.97 -15.54 -34.63
N GLU A 741 -17.52 -14.83 -35.62
CA GLU A 741 -17.32 -13.38 -35.70
C GLU A 741 -17.80 -12.68 -34.42
N GLY A 742 -17.03 -11.69 -33.97
CA GLY A 742 -17.28 -10.97 -32.72
C GLY A 742 -17.09 -11.81 -31.44
N PHE A 743 -16.44 -12.98 -31.51
CA PHE A 743 -16.19 -13.79 -30.30
C PHE A 743 -15.31 -13.04 -29.30
N LYS A 744 -15.76 -12.91 -28.05
CA LYS A 744 -15.14 -12.04 -27.04
C LYS A 744 -14.92 -12.70 -25.68
N MET A 745 -13.96 -12.17 -24.93
CA MET A 745 -13.70 -12.55 -23.54
C MET A 745 -14.76 -11.97 -22.62
N GLY A 746 -15.03 -12.64 -21.49
CA GLY A 746 -15.88 -12.11 -20.41
C GLY A 746 -17.21 -12.85 -20.24
N TYR A 747 -18.06 -12.38 -19.34
CA TYR A 747 -19.35 -13.00 -19.01
C TYR A 747 -20.34 -13.00 -20.18
N ASN A 748 -20.42 -11.88 -20.90
CA ASN A 748 -21.47 -11.62 -21.89
C ASN A 748 -21.36 -12.44 -23.19
N GLU A 749 -20.29 -13.20 -23.41
CA GLU A 749 -20.18 -14.12 -24.55
C GLU A 749 -21.00 -15.40 -24.32
N GLN A 750 -22.16 -15.50 -24.97
CA GLN A 750 -23.08 -16.63 -24.81
C GLN A 750 -22.65 -17.89 -25.61
N ARG A 751 -21.73 -17.74 -26.57
CA ARG A 751 -21.30 -18.84 -27.46
C ARG A 751 -20.05 -19.57 -26.96
N LYS A 752 -19.61 -19.35 -25.72
CA LYS A 752 -18.38 -19.95 -25.13
C LYS A 752 -18.24 -21.45 -25.43
N ALA A 753 -19.32 -22.22 -25.31
CA ALA A 753 -19.32 -23.67 -25.53
C ALA A 753 -18.87 -24.12 -26.93
N THR A 754 -18.94 -23.22 -27.94
CA THR A 754 -18.57 -23.51 -29.33
C THR A 754 -17.07 -23.47 -29.59
N VAL A 755 -16.28 -22.86 -28.70
CA VAL A 755 -14.84 -22.66 -28.87
C VAL A 755 -14.06 -23.33 -27.75
N ARG A 756 -12.98 -24.03 -28.09
CA ARG A 756 -12.08 -24.66 -27.11
C ARG A 756 -10.62 -24.50 -27.48
N GLY A 757 -9.80 -24.07 -26.53
CA GLY A 757 -8.36 -23.87 -26.68
C GLY A 757 -7.90 -22.47 -26.27
N GLN A 758 -6.68 -22.13 -26.68
CA GLN A 758 -6.05 -20.85 -26.42
C GLN A 758 -6.52 -19.78 -27.40
N LEU A 759 -7.07 -18.70 -26.86
CA LEU A 759 -7.53 -17.51 -27.57
C LEU A 759 -6.66 -16.32 -27.20
N PHE A 760 -6.52 -15.35 -28.09
CA PHE A 760 -5.67 -14.18 -27.87
C PHE A 760 -6.49 -12.91 -27.98
N ALA A 761 -6.31 -11.99 -27.04
CA ALA A 761 -6.91 -10.66 -27.10
C ALA A 761 -5.84 -9.62 -26.74
N PRO A 762 -5.57 -8.63 -27.61
CA PRO A 762 -4.66 -7.55 -27.28
C PRO A 762 -5.26 -6.67 -26.19
N THR A 763 -4.40 -6.09 -25.36
CA THR A 763 -4.81 -5.18 -24.28
C THR A 763 -4.02 -3.88 -24.35
N PHE A 764 -4.58 -2.81 -23.80
CA PHE A 764 -3.99 -1.47 -23.78
C PHE A 764 -3.72 -1.00 -22.34
N ALA A 765 -2.96 0.10 -22.21
CA ALA A 765 -2.58 0.64 -20.90
C ALA A 765 -3.72 1.42 -20.21
N GLU A 766 -4.68 1.90 -21.01
CA GLU A 766 -5.72 2.83 -20.60
C GLU A 766 -7.09 2.18 -20.81
N PHE A 767 -8.03 2.54 -19.95
CA PHE A 767 -9.42 2.10 -20.04
C PHE A 767 -9.99 2.51 -21.42
N PRO A 768 -10.76 1.65 -22.12
CA PRO A 768 -11.34 0.38 -21.65
C PRO A 768 -10.44 -0.86 -21.80
N PHE A 769 -9.14 -0.66 -21.98
CA PHE A 769 -8.09 -1.68 -22.05
C PHE A 769 -8.17 -2.64 -23.25
N ASN A 770 -9.17 -2.53 -24.11
CA ASN A 770 -9.20 -3.17 -25.41
C ASN A 770 -8.58 -2.25 -26.48
N VAL A 771 -8.30 -2.79 -27.67
CA VAL A 771 -7.80 -2.01 -28.80
C VAL A 771 -8.99 -1.52 -29.61
N ASN A 772 -9.15 -0.21 -29.79
CA ASN A 772 -10.25 0.37 -30.56
C ASN A 772 -10.11 -0.05 -32.04
N VAL A 773 -11.07 -0.81 -32.56
CA VAL A 773 -10.98 -1.50 -33.87
C VAL A 773 -11.37 -0.60 -35.06
N THR A 774 -11.69 0.68 -34.84
CA THR A 774 -12.07 1.57 -35.94
C THR A 774 -10.90 2.13 -36.76
N ALA A 775 -9.64 1.83 -36.40
CA ALA A 775 -8.46 2.33 -37.12
C ALA A 775 -7.53 1.19 -37.60
N SER A 776 -8.05 0.14 -38.24
CA SER A 776 -7.22 -0.85 -38.96
C SER A 776 -8.05 -1.70 -39.93
N SER A 777 -8.74 -1.06 -40.86
CA SER A 777 -9.23 -1.73 -42.07
C SER A 777 -8.83 -0.91 -43.29
N ASN A 778 -7.56 -1.02 -43.67
CA ASN A 778 -7.04 -0.96 -45.05
C ASN A 778 -5.53 -0.72 -45.05
N THR A 779 -4.73 -1.78 -44.99
CA THR A 779 -3.44 -1.77 -45.70
C THR A 779 -2.98 -3.19 -46.00
N THR A 780 -3.45 -3.72 -47.13
CA THR A 780 -2.70 -4.72 -47.90
C THR A 780 -1.91 -3.94 -48.93
N THR A 781 -0.61 -3.71 -48.71
CA THR A 781 0.48 -3.82 -49.71
C THR A 781 1.78 -3.19 -49.19
N THR A 782 2.87 -3.88 -49.55
CA THR A 782 4.29 -3.60 -49.37
C THR A 782 4.75 -2.25 -49.93
N VAL A 783 5.65 -1.53 -49.22
CA VAL A 783 6.93 -0.91 -49.69
C VAL A 783 7.57 -0.08 -48.55
N ARG A 784 8.92 -0.04 -48.50
CA ARG A 784 9.80 0.63 -47.51
C ARG A 784 9.81 2.18 -47.65
N PRO A 785 10.28 2.95 -46.63
CA PRO A 785 9.95 4.36 -46.38
C PRO A 785 10.95 5.36 -47.00
N PRO A 786 10.64 6.68 -46.93
CA PRO A 786 11.60 7.60 -46.31
C PRO A 786 10.97 8.65 -45.36
N ALA A 787 11.87 9.35 -44.67
CA ALA A 787 11.66 10.28 -43.57
C ALA A 787 11.08 11.64 -43.96
N SER A 788 10.24 12.23 -43.09
CA SER A 788 10.40 13.60 -42.55
C SER A 788 9.15 14.04 -41.75
N ALA A 789 9.43 14.91 -40.77
CA ALA A 789 8.64 15.95 -40.09
C ALA A 789 7.10 15.85 -39.93
N ASN A 790 6.70 16.15 -38.68
CA ASN A 790 5.48 16.81 -38.21
C ASN A 790 4.49 17.24 -39.29
N ASP A 791 3.22 16.88 -39.12
CA ASP A 791 2.12 17.84 -39.11
C ASP A 791 0.91 17.25 -38.38
N ILE A 792 0.34 18.08 -37.50
CA ILE A 792 -0.92 17.87 -36.78
C ILE A 792 -2.00 18.43 -37.70
N GLU A 793 -2.91 17.59 -38.19
CA GLU A 793 -4.19 18.03 -38.75
C GLU A 793 -5.30 17.73 -37.75
N GLN A 794 -6.00 18.81 -37.37
CA GLN A 794 -7.17 18.87 -36.51
C GLN A 794 -8.39 19.09 -37.41
N LEU A 795 -9.57 18.57 -37.04
CA LEU A 795 -10.98 19.00 -37.36
C LEU A 795 -11.94 17.76 -37.31
N PRO A 796 -13.27 17.90 -37.15
CA PRO A 796 -14.03 18.62 -36.12
C PRO A 796 -15.16 17.76 -35.48
N GLY A 797 -15.52 18.11 -34.22
CA GLY A 797 -16.90 18.15 -33.71
C GLY A 797 -17.71 16.88 -33.48
N PHE A 798 -17.60 16.28 -32.28
CA PHE A 798 -18.75 15.86 -31.45
C PHE A 798 -18.28 15.82 -29.98
N GLU A 799 -18.83 16.71 -29.15
CA GLU A 799 -18.45 16.90 -27.74
C GLU A 799 -19.27 16.03 -26.77
N PHE A 800 -18.61 15.49 -25.75
CA PHE A 800 -19.12 15.48 -24.38
C PHE A 800 -18.03 15.97 -23.41
N ARG A 801 -18.45 16.86 -22.51
CA ARG A 801 -17.64 17.80 -21.71
C ARG A 801 -16.78 17.10 -20.65
N SER A 802 -15.48 17.37 -20.68
CA SER A 802 -14.55 17.18 -19.55
C SER A 802 -14.38 18.50 -18.81
N ALA A 803 -14.40 18.48 -17.46
CA ALA A 803 -14.13 19.65 -16.64
C ALA A 803 -12.62 20.01 -16.66
N ALA A 804 -12.23 20.83 -17.63
CA ALA A 804 -11.02 21.65 -17.65
C ALA A 804 -11.17 22.75 -18.71
N ASN A 805 -11.87 23.83 -18.37
CA ASN A 805 -11.60 25.21 -18.80
C ASN A 805 -12.78 26.12 -18.46
N GLU A 806 -12.72 26.76 -17.30
CA GLU A 806 -13.39 28.05 -17.08
C GLU A 806 -12.57 28.85 -16.05
N LEU A 807 -11.60 29.63 -16.56
CA LEU A 807 -11.27 31.01 -16.16
C LEU A 807 -9.92 31.36 -16.79
N LEU A 808 -9.97 32.16 -17.85
CA LEU A 808 -9.30 33.46 -17.91
C LEU A 808 -9.57 34.08 -19.29
N LEU A 809 -10.46 35.08 -19.29
CA LEU A 809 -10.29 36.41 -19.89
C LEU A 809 -11.62 36.90 -20.48
N GLU A 810 -12.37 37.68 -19.70
CA GLU A 810 -13.13 38.80 -20.23
C GLU A 810 -12.49 40.09 -19.73
N GLY A 811 -12.28 41.03 -20.66
CA GLY A 811 -11.86 42.39 -20.39
C GLY A 811 -10.64 42.79 -21.22
N GLU A 812 -10.86 43.21 -22.46
CA GLU A 812 -10.47 44.56 -22.91
C GLU A 812 -11.04 44.86 -24.31
N GLU A 813 -11.52 46.09 -24.43
CA GLU A 813 -12.40 46.63 -25.45
C GLU A 813 -11.73 46.81 -26.83
N GLU A 814 -12.53 46.71 -27.88
CA GLU A 814 -12.17 47.05 -29.25
C GLU A 814 -11.81 48.54 -29.40
N ILE A 815 -10.64 48.83 -29.97
CA ILE A 815 -10.37 50.07 -30.69
C ILE A 815 -10.27 49.72 -32.17
N ASN A 816 -11.28 50.18 -32.92
CA ASN A 816 -11.34 50.22 -34.38
C ASN A 816 -10.24 51.13 -34.95
N GLU A 817 -9.53 50.66 -35.97
CA GLU A 817 -8.95 51.53 -37.01
C GLU A 817 -8.81 50.76 -38.34
N SER A 818 -9.76 51.06 -39.24
CA SER A 818 -9.66 51.30 -40.68
C SER A 818 -8.54 50.65 -41.52
N ASP A 819 -8.92 49.91 -42.56
CA ASP A 819 -8.87 50.41 -43.96
C ASP A 819 -9.25 49.30 -44.96
N GLU A 820 -10.46 49.40 -45.53
CA GLU A 820 -10.80 48.84 -46.84
C GLU A 820 -10.60 49.93 -47.89
N GLN A 821 -9.79 49.63 -48.92
CA GLN A 821 -9.84 50.32 -50.20
C GLN A 821 -10.58 49.43 -51.21
N ASP A 822 -11.77 49.92 -51.56
CA ASP A 822 -12.40 50.01 -52.88
C ASP A 822 -12.16 48.91 -53.92
N GLU A 823 -13.28 48.34 -54.40
CA GLU A 823 -13.63 48.45 -55.83
C GLU A 823 -15.16 48.35 -56.07
N SER A 824 -15.68 49.38 -56.76
CA SER A 824 -16.99 49.57 -57.44
C SER A 824 -18.25 49.96 -56.66
#